data_AF-A0A811U450-F1
#
_entry.id   AF-A0A811U450-F1
#
_cell.length_a   1.000
_cell.length_b   1.000
_cell.length_c   1.000
_cell.angle_alpha   90.00
_cell.angle_beta   90.00
_cell.angle_gamma   90.00
#
_symmetry.space_group_name_H-M   'P 1'
#
loop_
_entity.id
_entity.type
_entity.pdbx_description
1 polymer ?
#
loop_
_entity_poly.entity_id
_entity_poly.type
_entity_poly.pdbx_seq_one_letter_code
_entity_poly.pdbx_strand_id
1 'polypeptide(L)'
;MTHHSWKIYVTDIFKNDHHRTEDNCNFLQLVFDPQGYGENKGIGDLDARLGKISVAKNALQSPQRAIYRDDKFLLLPSDLSIPHRTLYLVLFDDQHPDNFLACTQIRHVEPLTYKTFLKSGGIKGEITFTQRSRFDPTFLNFTLESAGKQGRLVNRKFAEDVSAFRIHSLPPVPHRKGLTSYCESSGNLYNPRDLERHVIPPPGFGTQDQYPIGDLSGKLQSRNKDYYHNYLLPGASSELSGLYWDTFLPLQGLHSIAHRGMVIFTYNRTNAANITEAPWSCATITHYQRNGLYQKPMFTAQVLFRYPIVGRVLFRQPAEEPWQDTTVIFEYLIHADGSTQNNTFDHRWAIHSNAPGKDFYDWQNRCLSTGGIFNPHKVQWGNRSVDDYCKPRLPAMCRVGALDTRVGTLKIAGRKQNAESLSRLMFTDTNLPLSGRHSILGKSLVVYDDFGPKARGERLACSVIIGHFRRKVVAKDWYANGDELTVNGRLEITQQSEYDISNIEVQLKGLNENSGYHIHMTPVEANLEFPCEATTLYGHWNPFNVNVKSSPPPQQGTTDQYEMGDLSGKFGTLDGFTQYEGVYNDTNLPLFGYNSVIGRSVVIHKKRRNARWACSTLERGYSPSEAREIRAIASFHHPTGYAYGYVKMTQLIHIDGSQSETVIEVKLRHPGKNDRNMTYNHNWQIYVNPVGVDAAVKPTVTRCVAGGYVWNPYYTQLADPLNRDLYEQECGPDNPLRCYVGDVGARLGTINLGVERVVLTDSNFPLEGPVGAIGRSVVILVLITLPNVLLVQTLNQITMFSNTSICRNHRDSLSHNFWKSYVPLWAYLNGC
;
A
#
# COMPACT_ATOMS: atom_id res chain seq x y z
N MET A 1 -25.24 37.64 3.64
CA MET A 1 -24.89 37.00 4.92
C MET A 1 -26.16 36.68 5.68
N THR A 2 -26.16 35.67 6.54
CA THR A 2 -27.24 35.31 7.48
C THR A 2 -26.65 35.13 8.88
N HIS A 3 -27.43 35.35 9.95
CA HIS A 3 -26.93 35.33 11.33
C HIS A 3 -27.64 34.25 12.14
N HIS A 4 -26.91 33.19 12.47
CA HIS A 4 -27.49 32.01 13.07
C HIS A 4 -27.23 31.97 14.58
N SER A 5 -28.25 31.59 15.34
CA SER A 5 -28.04 31.12 16.71
C SER A 5 -27.29 29.78 16.67
N TRP A 6 -26.48 29.53 17.68
CA TRP A 6 -25.64 28.35 17.75
C TRP A 6 -25.46 27.92 19.19
N LYS A 7 -25.60 26.62 19.43
CA LYS A 7 -25.59 26.02 20.77
C LYS A 7 -24.89 24.67 20.76
N ILE A 8 -24.45 24.21 21.92
CA ILE A 8 -23.89 22.87 22.11
C ILE A 8 -24.96 21.99 22.74
N TYR A 9 -25.23 20.87 22.08
CA TYR A 9 -26.14 19.84 22.53
C TYR A 9 -25.38 18.61 23.02
N VAL A 10 -26.01 17.85 23.90
CA VAL A 10 -25.52 16.55 24.39
C VAL A 10 -26.55 15.46 24.08
N THR A 11 -26.07 14.26 23.77
CA THR A 11 -26.93 13.09 23.59
C THR A 11 -27.23 12.41 24.93
N ASP A 12 -28.46 11.88 25.06
CA ASP A 12 -28.90 11.09 26.22
C ASP A 12 -28.89 9.56 25.92
N ILE A 13 -28.47 9.15 24.73
CA ILE A 13 -28.63 7.78 24.22
C ILE A 13 -27.27 7.03 24.22
N PHE A 14 -27.25 5.83 24.82
CA PHE A 14 -26.14 4.88 24.74
C PHE A 14 -25.77 4.57 23.27
N LYS A 15 -24.48 4.65 22.94
CA LYS A 15 -23.83 4.49 21.62
C LYS A 15 -24.01 3.11 20.92
N ASN A 16 -25.20 2.53 20.84
CA ASN A 16 -25.38 1.25 20.14
C ASN A 16 -25.87 1.35 18.70
N ASP A 17 -26.39 2.51 18.24
CA ASP A 17 -26.86 2.70 16.86
C ASP A 17 -26.12 3.86 16.16
N HIS A 18 -24.87 3.61 15.78
CA HIS A 18 -24.00 4.57 15.09
C HIS A 18 -24.43 4.91 13.66
N HIS A 19 -25.36 4.17 13.05
CA HIS A 19 -25.69 4.31 11.62
C HIS A 19 -27.01 5.02 11.32
N ARG A 20 -27.91 5.19 12.30
CA ARG A 20 -29.24 5.80 12.11
C ARG A 20 -29.33 7.27 12.54
N THR A 21 -28.34 7.79 13.25
CA THR A 21 -28.40 9.08 13.96
C THR A 21 -27.80 10.27 13.22
N GLU A 22 -27.16 10.09 12.06
CA GLU A 22 -26.47 11.19 11.34
C GLU A 22 -27.28 11.80 10.17
N ASP A 23 -28.53 11.37 9.97
CA ASP A 23 -29.35 11.82 8.83
C ASP A 23 -30.00 13.19 9.04
N ASN A 24 -30.30 13.53 10.29
CA ASN A 24 -30.81 14.82 10.70
C ASN A 24 -30.38 15.11 12.14
N CYS A 25 -30.43 16.37 12.54
CA CYS A 25 -30.03 16.80 13.88
C CYS A 25 -31.11 16.56 14.93
N ASN A 26 -32.24 15.95 14.55
CA ASN A 26 -33.48 15.92 15.34
C ASN A 26 -33.41 14.97 16.55
N PHE A 27 -32.37 14.14 16.65
CA PHE A 27 -32.10 13.31 17.83
C PHE A 27 -31.50 14.11 18.99
N LEU A 28 -31.06 15.35 18.75
CA LEU A 28 -30.50 16.23 19.77
C LEU A 28 -31.63 16.92 20.54
N GLN A 29 -31.70 16.68 21.86
CA GLN A 29 -32.80 17.15 22.70
C GLN A 29 -32.35 18.09 23.82
N LEU A 30 -31.14 17.92 24.35
CA LEU A 30 -30.67 18.63 25.54
C LEU A 30 -29.51 19.55 25.20
N VAL A 31 -29.65 20.84 25.53
CA VAL A 31 -28.53 21.78 25.54
C VAL A 31 -27.56 21.37 26.65
N PHE A 32 -26.27 21.43 26.37
CA PHE A 32 -25.23 21.08 27.33
C PHE A 32 -25.19 22.10 28.48
N ASP A 33 -25.77 21.74 29.62
CA ASP A 33 -25.81 22.54 30.83
C ASP A 33 -25.52 21.67 32.08
N PRO A 34 -24.26 21.29 32.31
CA PRO A 34 -23.90 20.39 33.41
C PRO A 34 -24.13 20.99 34.81
N GLN A 35 -24.28 22.32 34.91
CA GLN A 35 -24.48 23.03 36.17
C GLN A 35 -25.96 23.39 36.43
N GLY A 36 -26.86 23.13 35.46
CA GLY A 36 -28.29 23.38 35.61
C GLY A 36 -28.66 24.86 35.77
N TYR A 37 -27.94 25.76 35.11
CA TYR A 37 -28.24 27.19 35.13
C TYR A 37 -29.57 27.55 34.44
N GLY A 38 -30.11 26.64 33.62
CA GLY A 38 -31.39 26.79 32.93
C GLY A 38 -31.25 27.44 31.55
N GLU A 39 -32.39 27.66 30.89
CA GLU A 39 -32.43 28.13 29.49
C GLU A 39 -31.67 29.43 29.27
N ASN A 40 -30.86 29.48 28.20
CA ASN A 40 -30.04 30.62 27.77
C ASN A 40 -28.97 31.06 28.78
N LYS A 41 -28.71 30.24 29.81
CA LYS A 41 -27.65 30.46 30.81
C LYS A 41 -26.69 29.28 30.90
N GLY A 42 -26.96 28.20 30.18
CA GLY A 42 -26.12 27.02 30.15
C GLY A 42 -24.79 27.28 29.45
N ILE A 43 -23.78 26.46 29.77
CA ILE A 43 -22.47 26.55 29.10
C ILE A 43 -22.56 26.21 27.60
N GLY A 44 -23.61 25.52 27.16
CA GLY A 44 -23.90 25.22 25.77
C GLY A 44 -24.62 26.35 25.01
N ASP A 45 -25.14 27.38 25.68
CA ASP A 45 -25.81 28.52 25.03
C ASP A 45 -24.77 29.54 24.52
N LEU A 46 -24.10 29.18 23.41
CA LEU A 46 -22.99 29.97 22.86
C LEU A 46 -23.46 31.31 22.28
N ASP A 47 -24.64 31.36 21.66
CA ASP A 47 -25.19 32.59 21.09
C ASP A 47 -25.47 33.67 22.15
N ALA A 48 -25.96 33.28 23.32
CA ALA A 48 -26.17 34.19 24.45
C ALA A 48 -24.85 34.77 25.00
N ARG A 49 -23.74 34.02 24.90
CA ARG A 49 -22.44 34.39 25.49
C ARG A 49 -21.48 35.06 24.51
N LEU A 50 -21.48 34.60 23.27
CA LEU A 50 -20.51 34.96 22.23
C LEU A 50 -21.17 35.71 21.05
N GLY A 51 -22.49 35.88 21.07
CA GLY A 51 -23.27 36.45 19.98
C GLY A 51 -23.56 35.43 18.87
N LYS A 52 -24.38 35.81 17.88
CA LYS A 52 -24.73 34.96 16.74
C LYS A 52 -23.55 34.75 15.78
N ILE A 53 -23.56 33.64 15.05
CA ILE A 53 -22.54 33.32 14.04
C ILE A 53 -22.98 33.75 12.63
N SER A 54 -22.06 34.37 11.90
CA SER A 54 -22.30 34.85 10.54
C SER A 54 -21.99 33.78 9.50
N VAL A 55 -22.97 33.44 8.66
CA VAL A 55 -22.79 32.48 7.56
C VAL A 55 -22.81 33.20 6.20
N ALA A 56 -21.81 32.90 5.37
CA ALA A 56 -21.70 33.47 4.03
C ALA A 56 -22.78 32.90 3.10
N LYS A 57 -23.54 33.75 2.40
CA LYS A 57 -24.42 33.31 1.30
C LYS A 57 -23.61 32.84 0.08
N ASN A 58 -22.43 33.44 -0.13
CA ASN A 58 -21.44 33.01 -1.10
C ASN A 58 -20.04 33.19 -0.48
N ALA A 59 -19.40 32.08 -0.14
CA ALA A 59 -18.09 32.06 0.51
C ALA A 59 -16.94 32.56 -0.41
N LEU A 60 -17.14 32.57 -1.74
CA LEU A 60 -16.14 33.10 -2.68
C LEU A 60 -16.17 34.63 -2.79
N GLN A 61 -17.34 35.26 -2.55
CA GLN A 61 -17.49 36.71 -2.63
C GLN A 61 -17.32 37.39 -1.27
N SER A 62 -17.91 36.81 -0.21
CA SER A 62 -17.87 37.40 1.15
C SER A 62 -17.57 36.31 2.20
N PRO A 63 -16.35 35.75 2.23
CA PRO A 63 -16.00 34.73 3.21
C PRO A 63 -16.17 35.28 4.63
N GLN A 64 -16.85 34.50 5.49
CA GLN A 64 -16.99 34.83 6.91
C GLN A 64 -15.98 34.00 7.70
N ARG A 65 -15.14 34.67 8.49
CA ARG A 65 -14.21 34.04 9.43
C ARG A 65 -14.32 34.78 10.76
N ALA A 66 -14.53 34.03 11.83
CA ALA A 66 -14.59 34.57 13.18
C ALA A 66 -13.77 33.66 14.11
N ILE A 67 -13.12 34.29 15.10
CA ILE A 67 -12.46 33.60 16.20
C ILE A 67 -13.19 34.02 17.47
N TYR A 68 -13.74 33.05 18.17
CA TYR A 68 -14.37 33.25 19.46
C TYR A 68 -13.46 32.67 20.54
N ARG A 69 -13.17 33.47 21.56
CA ARG A 69 -12.47 33.02 22.77
C ARG A 69 -13.45 33.07 23.91
N ASP A 70 -13.63 31.93 24.55
CA ASP A 70 -14.57 31.78 25.66
C ASP A 70 -13.82 31.20 26.86
N ASP A 71 -13.60 32.03 27.87
CA ASP A 71 -12.84 31.72 29.08
C ASP A 71 -13.61 30.84 30.06
N LYS A 72 -14.94 30.91 30.01
CA LYS A 72 -15.87 30.08 30.80
C LYS A 72 -16.06 28.69 30.21
N PHE A 73 -15.66 28.48 28.95
CA PHE A 73 -15.80 27.21 28.25
C PHE A 73 -14.63 26.26 28.55
N LEU A 74 -14.63 25.67 29.75
CA LEU A 74 -13.64 24.68 30.18
C LEU A 74 -14.23 23.27 30.04
N LEU A 75 -14.13 22.69 28.84
CA LEU A 75 -14.43 21.25 28.65
C LEU A 75 -13.28 20.43 29.20
N LEU A 76 -13.56 19.51 30.13
CA LEU A 76 -12.57 18.52 30.51
C LEU A 76 -12.38 17.52 29.36
N PRO A 77 -11.17 16.99 29.12
CA PRO A 77 -10.96 15.93 28.14
C PRO A 77 -11.89 14.72 28.38
N SER A 78 -12.29 14.47 29.63
CA SER A 78 -13.31 13.48 29.98
C SER A 78 -14.68 13.76 29.34
N ASP A 79 -15.11 15.02 29.27
CA ASP A 79 -16.42 15.40 28.69
C ASP A 79 -16.50 15.14 27.18
N LEU A 80 -15.34 15.02 26.52
CA LEU A 80 -15.21 14.70 25.09
C LEU A 80 -14.86 13.22 24.82
N SER A 81 -14.39 12.49 25.83
CA SER A 81 -13.90 11.10 25.71
C SER A 81 -14.79 10.05 26.39
N ILE A 82 -15.71 10.46 27.26
CA ILE A 82 -16.66 9.53 27.89
C ILE A 82 -17.61 8.93 26.83
N PRO A 83 -17.76 7.60 26.76
CA PRO A 83 -18.59 6.95 25.74
C PRO A 83 -20.09 7.24 25.87
N HIS A 84 -20.57 7.76 27.00
CA HIS A 84 -22.00 7.93 27.29
C HIS A 84 -22.58 9.30 26.93
N ARG A 85 -21.76 10.32 26.65
CA ARG A 85 -22.22 11.68 26.32
C ARG A 85 -21.36 12.24 25.20
N THR A 86 -21.97 12.51 24.04
CA THR A 86 -21.29 13.16 22.92
C THR A 86 -21.84 14.56 22.72
N LEU A 87 -20.92 15.52 22.57
CA LEU A 87 -21.25 16.92 22.35
C LEU A 87 -21.38 17.21 20.84
N TYR A 88 -22.41 17.95 20.48
CA TYR A 88 -22.69 18.39 19.12
C TYR A 88 -22.81 19.91 19.07
N LEU A 89 -22.17 20.53 18.10
CA LEU A 89 -22.40 21.93 17.76
C LEU A 89 -23.60 21.99 16.81
N VAL A 90 -24.59 22.80 17.15
CA VAL A 90 -25.82 22.99 16.37
C VAL A 90 -25.93 24.44 15.91
N LEU A 91 -26.23 24.63 14.63
CA LEU A 91 -26.60 25.90 14.03
C LEU A 91 -28.11 25.90 13.79
N PHE A 92 -28.80 26.95 14.18
CA PHE A 92 -30.24 27.12 13.99
C PHE A 92 -30.53 27.86 12.69
N ASP A 93 -31.70 27.62 12.09
CA ASP A 93 -32.15 28.37 10.92
C ASP A 93 -32.41 29.85 11.29
N ASP A 94 -32.02 30.76 10.40
CA ASP A 94 -32.14 32.22 10.62
C ASP A 94 -33.60 32.70 10.51
N GLN A 95 -34.44 31.99 9.74
CA GLN A 95 -35.84 32.33 9.52
C GLN A 95 -36.78 31.52 10.44
N HIS A 96 -36.37 30.31 10.83
CA HIS A 96 -37.11 29.42 11.73
C HIS A 96 -36.24 29.03 12.94
N PRO A 97 -36.20 29.85 14.00
CA PRO A 97 -35.30 29.66 15.14
C PRO A 97 -35.46 28.34 15.90
N ASP A 98 -36.58 27.63 15.71
CA ASP A 98 -36.84 26.31 16.32
C ASP A 98 -36.26 25.14 15.50
N ASN A 99 -35.84 25.40 14.25
CA ASN A 99 -35.32 24.38 13.36
C ASN A 99 -33.78 24.37 13.38
N PHE A 100 -33.21 23.17 13.42
CA PHE A 100 -31.78 22.99 13.20
C PHE A 100 -31.44 23.15 11.72
N LEU A 101 -30.54 24.07 11.41
CA LEU A 101 -29.96 24.22 10.07
C LEU A 101 -28.92 23.14 9.80
N ALA A 102 -28.01 22.92 10.76
CA ALA A 102 -26.95 21.93 10.66
C ALA A 102 -26.42 21.56 12.05
N CYS A 103 -25.82 20.39 12.17
CA CYS A 103 -25.11 19.99 13.37
C CYS A 103 -23.88 19.16 13.03
N THR A 104 -22.90 19.17 13.91
CA THR A 104 -21.71 18.34 13.80
C THR A 104 -21.18 17.96 15.17
N GLN A 105 -20.57 16.79 15.28
CA GLN A 105 -19.96 16.34 16.52
C GLN A 105 -18.73 17.20 16.86
N ILE A 106 -18.62 17.64 18.10
CA ILE A 106 -17.39 18.25 18.62
C ILE A 106 -16.40 17.14 18.93
N ARG A 107 -15.20 17.24 18.35
CA ARG A 107 -14.16 16.21 18.46
C ARG A 107 -12.91 16.80 19.08
N HIS A 108 -12.24 16.00 19.91
CA HIS A 108 -10.90 16.32 20.38
C HIS A 108 -9.91 16.24 19.21
N VAL A 109 -9.17 17.32 18.97
CA VAL A 109 -8.13 17.35 17.94
C VAL A 109 -6.87 16.75 18.54
N GLU A 110 -6.50 15.56 18.07
CA GLU A 110 -5.24 14.93 18.47
C GLU A 110 -4.04 15.55 17.72
N PRO A 111 -2.88 15.70 18.39
CA PRO A 111 -1.64 16.06 17.69
C PRO A 111 -1.30 15.04 16.60
N LEU A 112 -0.97 15.53 15.42
CA LEU A 112 -0.49 14.71 14.31
C LEU A 112 1.00 14.44 14.48
N THR A 113 1.41 13.17 14.37
CA THR A 113 2.81 12.76 14.44
C THR A 113 3.16 11.92 13.22
N TYR A 114 4.04 12.44 12.37
CA TYR A 114 4.57 11.72 11.20
C TYR A 114 6.04 11.37 11.42
N LYS A 115 6.47 10.23 10.91
CA LYS A 115 7.86 9.79 10.97
C LYS A 115 8.34 9.28 9.61
N THR A 116 9.63 9.42 9.39
CA THR A 116 10.35 8.77 8.30
C THR A 116 11.59 8.08 8.87
N PHE A 117 11.87 6.87 8.39
CA PHE A 117 12.98 6.04 8.85
C PHE A 117 14.00 5.93 7.73
N LEU A 118 15.21 6.39 8.02
CA LEU A 118 16.34 6.34 7.09
C LEU A 118 17.30 5.29 7.62
N LYS A 119 17.53 4.24 6.83
CA LYS A 119 18.47 3.14 7.15
C LYS A 119 19.18 2.78 5.86
N SER A 120 20.29 3.45 5.58
CA SER A 120 21.06 3.30 4.35
C SER A 120 22.54 3.56 4.60
N GLY A 121 23.43 2.80 3.95
CA GLY A 121 24.86 3.12 3.89
C GLY A 121 25.55 3.26 5.26
N GLY A 122 25.08 2.56 6.29
CA GLY A 122 25.63 2.61 7.64
C GLY A 122 25.13 3.76 8.53
N ILE A 123 24.26 4.63 8.03
CA ILE A 123 23.57 5.68 8.79
C ILE A 123 22.11 5.27 8.99
N LYS A 124 21.67 5.30 10.25
CA LYS A 124 20.31 5.00 10.67
C LYS A 124 19.72 6.18 11.43
N GLY A 125 18.41 6.34 11.37
CA GLY A 125 17.73 7.28 12.24
C GLY A 125 16.29 7.53 11.83
N GLU A 126 15.65 8.42 12.58
CA GLU A 126 14.30 8.88 12.29
C GLU A 126 14.23 10.40 12.24
N ILE A 127 13.31 10.90 11.42
CA ILE A 127 12.90 12.30 11.43
C ILE A 127 11.43 12.32 11.81
N THR A 128 11.12 12.98 12.91
CA THR A 128 9.76 13.07 13.47
C THR A 128 9.20 14.47 13.21
N PHE A 129 7.99 14.55 12.69
CA PHE A 129 7.24 15.78 12.47
C PHE A 129 6.01 15.76 13.37
N THR A 130 5.81 16.78 14.21
CA THR A 130 4.66 16.86 15.11
C THR A 130 3.96 18.21 14.98
N GLN A 131 2.64 18.18 14.79
CA GLN A 131 1.81 19.37 14.73
C GLN A 131 0.60 19.20 15.65
N ARG A 132 0.43 20.08 16.64
CA ARG A 132 -0.67 20.00 17.62
C ARG A 132 -2.03 20.29 16.97
N SER A 133 -2.08 21.29 16.10
CA SER A 133 -3.26 21.67 15.34
C SER A 133 -2.83 22.34 14.03
N ARG A 134 -3.75 22.51 13.07
CA ARG A 134 -3.48 23.21 11.80
C ARG A 134 -3.02 24.66 11.96
N PHE A 135 -3.17 25.24 13.16
CA PHE A 135 -2.80 26.61 13.48
C PHE A 135 -1.44 26.71 14.19
N ASP A 136 -0.88 25.58 14.61
CA ASP A 136 0.42 25.52 15.27
C ASP A 136 1.55 25.27 14.26
N PRO A 137 2.78 25.73 14.57
CA PRO A 137 3.96 25.33 13.80
C PRO A 137 4.16 23.81 13.88
N THR A 138 4.81 23.28 12.84
CA THR A 138 5.26 21.90 12.82
C THR A 138 6.62 21.81 13.48
N PHE A 139 6.73 20.98 14.51
CA PHE A 139 7.99 20.66 15.17
C PHE A 139 8.67 19.50 14.46
N LEU A 140 9.97 19.61 14.21
CA LEU A 140 10.79 18.59 13.57
C LEU A 140 11.86 18.12 14.55
N ASN A 141 12.07 16.82 14.67
CA ASN A 141 13.17 16.27 15.44
C ASN A 141 13.99 15.31 14.57
N PHE A 142 15.28 15.60 14.41
CA PHE A 142 16.22 14.82 13.60
C PHE A 142 17.13 14.01 14.52
N THR A 143 17.05 12.69 14.43
CA THR A 143 17.89 11.77 15.21
C THR A 143 18.59 10.80 14.27
N LEU A 144 19.59 11.29 13.54
CA LEU A 144 20.44 10.50 12.65
C LEU A 144 21.75 10.13 13.33
N GLU A 145 22.11 8.85 13.25
CA GLU A 145 23.33 8.31 13.85
C GLU A 145 23.89 7.15 13.00
N SER A 146 25.13 6.77 13.28
CA SER A 146 25.74 5.59 12.68
C SER A 146 25.17 4.31 13.28
N ALA A 147 25.05 3.27 12.47
CA ALA A 147 24.57 1.97 12.94
C ALA A 147 25.57 1.19 13.81
N GLY A 148 26.89 1.46 13.77
CA GLY A 148 27.92 0.59 14.34
C GLY A 148 29.05 1.27 15.14
N LYS A 149 29.97 0.46 15.70
CA LYS A 149 31.08 0.90 16.59
C LYS A 149 32.14 1.77 15.92
N GLN A 150 32.32 1.66 14.59
CA GLN A 150 33.12 2.60 13.78
C GLN A 150 32.39 3.92 13.48
N GLY A 151 31.32 4.19 14.23
CA GLY A 151 30.36 5.25 13.96
C GLY A 151 30.92 6.64 13.80
N ARG A 152 32.01 6.97 14.49
CA ARG A 152 32.63 8.31 14.42
C ARG A 152 33.12 8.65 13.00
N LEU A 153 33.72 7.70 12.28
CA LEU A 153 34.21 7.94 10.92
C LEU A 153 33.06 8.05 9.92
N VAL A 154 32.07 7.15 10.03
CA VAL A 154 30.90 7.14 9.15
C VAL A 154 30.07 8.40 9.34
N ASN A 155 29.81 8.80 10.59
CA ASN A 155 29.09 10.05 10.89
C ASN A 155 29.87 11.25 10.39
N ARG A 156 31.20 11.26 10.54
CA ARG A 156 32.04 12.37 10.06
C ARG A 156 31.95 12.52 8.56
N LYS A 157 32.13 11.42 7.83
CA LYS A 157 32.00 11.43 6.38
C LYS A 157 30.60 11.84 5.93
N PHE A 158 29.56 11.32 6.60
CA PHE A 158 28.18 11.74 6.33
C PHE A 158 27.99 13.25 6.53
N ALA A 159 28.47 13.81 7.64
CA ALA A 159 28.39 15.24 7.92
C ALA A 159 29.22 16.08 6.93
N GLU A 160 30.35 15.58 6.43
CA GLU A 160 31.16 16.25 5.39
C GLU A 160 30.44 16.25 4.04
N ASP A 161 29.78 15.14 3.70
CA ASP A 161 29.18 14.92 2.38
C ASP A 161 27.72 15.38 2.28
N VAL A 162 26.97 15.48 3.38
CA VAL A 162 25.56 15.89 3.33
C VAL A 162 25.40 17.30 2.78
N SER A 163 24.59 17.44 1.72
CA SER A 163 24.35 18.71 1.04
C SER A 163 23.00 19.32 1.40
N ALA A 164 21.95 18.50 1.46
CA ALA A 164 20.59 18.99 1.73
C ALA A 164 19.62 17.90 2.21
N PHE A 165 18.63 18.34 2.99
CA PHE A 165 17.42 17.61 3.37
C PHE A 165 16.23 18.22 2.63
N ARG A 166 15.54 17.42 1.81
CA ARG A 166 14.45 17.88 0.97
C ARG A 166 13.25 16.92 1.03
N ILE A 167 12.05 17.47 1.00
CA ILE A 167 10.81 16.71 0.79
C ILE A 167 10.42 16.86 -0.67
N HIS A 168 10.27 15.74 -1.36
CA HIS A 168 9.89 15.66 -2.75
C HIS A 168 8.38 15.48 -2.91
N SER A 169 7.85 15.72 -4.11
CA SER A 169 6.41 15.71 -4.36
C SER A 169 5.78 14.31 -4.25
N LEU A 170 6.53 13.24 -4.50
CA LEU A 170 6.02 11.87 -4.52
C LEU A 170 6.78 10.97 -3.53
N PRO A 171 6.13 9.92 -2.99
CA PRO A 171 6.85 8.86 -2.30
C PRO A 171 7.74 8.09 -3.29
N PRO A 172 8.87 7.51 -2.84
CA PRO A 172 9.70 6.66 -3.69
C PRO A 172 8.95 5.37 -4.07
N VAL A 173 9.13 4.93 -5.31
CA VAL A 173 8.42 3.79 -5.92
C VAL A 173 8.88 2.46 -5.31
N PRO A 174 8.01 1.70 -4.62
CA PRO A 174 8.43 0.54 -3.83
C PRO A 174 9.13 -0.58 -4.62
N HIS A 175 8.69 -0.84 -5.86
CA HIS A 175 9.27 -1.92 -6.68
C HIS A 175 10.69 -1.61 -7.21
N ARG A 176 11.13 -0.35 -7.15
CA ARG A 176 12.50 0.06 -7.51
C ARG A 176 13.48 -0.05 -6.34
N LYS A 177 13.04 -0.50 -5.17
CA LYS A 177 13.91 -0.62 -4.00
C LYS A 177 15.11 -1.52 -4.32
N GLY A 178 16.31 -1.07 -3.97
CA GLY A 178 17.57 -1.73 -4.29
C GLY A 178 18.22 -1.28 -5.61
N LEU A 179 17.49 -0.53 -6.45
CA LEU A 179 18.04 0.12 -7.64
C LEU A 179 18.57 1.52 -7.31
N THR A 180 19.56 1.99 -8.06
CA THR A 180 20.10 3.36 -7.93
C THR A 180 19.04 4.44 -8.17
N SER A 181 18.06 4.15 -9.03
CA SER A 181 16.95 5.05 -9.37
C SER A 181 15.80 5.07 -8.34
N TYR A 182 15.92 4.37 -7.21
CA TYR A 182 14.87 4.33 -6.19
C TYR A 182 14.50 5.72 -5.68
N CYS A 183 15.49 6.52 -5.28
CA CYS A 183 15.24 7.86 -4.76
C CYS A 183 14.93 8.89 -5.85
N GLU A 184 15.39 8.67 -7.07
CA GLU A 184 15.06 9.49 -8.23
C GLU A 184 13.56 9.41 -8.58
N SER A 185 12.89 8.31 -8.24
CA SER A 185 11.45 8.13 -8.46
C SER A 185 10.55 9.01 -7.56
N SER A 186 11.11 9.74 -6.59
CA SER A 186 10.34 10.62 -5.69
C SER A 186 9.86 11.92 -6.34
N GLY A 187 10.23 12.18 -7.61
CA GLY A 187 9.88 13.40 -8.31
C GLY A 187 10.75 14.59 -7.90
N ASN A 188 10.23 15.80 -8.07
CA ASN A 188 10.94 17.04 -7.78
C ASN A 188 10.70 17.52 -6.35
N LEU A 189 11.50 18.51 -5.90
CA LEU A 189 11.29 19.25 -4.66
C LEU A 189 9.83 19.71 -4.54
N TYR A 190 9.21 19.48 -3.38
CA TYR A 190 7.82 19.85 -3.16
C TYR A 190 7.67 21.38 -3.06
N ASN A 191 7.22 21.99 -4.16
CA ASN A 191 7.09 23.44 -4.33
C ASN A 191 5.70 23.83 -4.85
N PRO A 192 4.62 23.70 -4.07
CA PRO A 192 3.27 24.02 -4.54
C PRO A 192 3.02 25.52 -4.78
N ARG A 193 3.95 26.39 -4.35
CA ARG A 193 3.92 27.84 -4.61
C ARG A 193 4.66 28.24 -5.88
N ASP A 194 5.26 27.27 -6.57
CA ASP A 194 6.04 27.47 -7.79
C ASP A 194 7.08 28.60 -7.68
N LEU A 195 7.78 28.63 -6.54
CA LEU A 195 8.85 29.62 -6.32
C LEU A 195 10.00 29.39 -7.30
N GLU A 196 10.38 30.44 -8.01
CA GLU A 196 11.51 30.41 -8.93
C GLU A 196 12.86 30.40 -8.22
N ARG A 197 13.83 29.67 -8.78
CA ARG A 197 15.14 29.42 -8.15
C ARG A 197 15.93 30.70 -7.84
N HIS A 198 15.78 31.74 -8.65
CA HIS A 198 16.52 32.99 -8.50
C HIS A 198 16.04 33.85 -7.31
N VAL A 199 14.82 33.59 -6.82
CA VAL A 199 14.21 34.28 -5.68
C VAL A 199 14.52 33.58 -4.35
N ILE A 200 14.96 32.31 -4.41
CA ILE A 200 15.25 31.51 -3.21
C ILE A 200 16.60 31.96 -2.64
N PRO A 201 16.64 32.47 -1.39
CA PRO A 201 17.89 32.90 -0.77
C PRO A 201 18.79 31.70 -0.42
N PRO A 202 20.10 31.91 -0.19
CA PRO A 202 21.00 30.85 0.27
C PRO A 202 20.49 30.17 1.56
N PRO A 203 20.76 28.88 1.79
CA PRO A 203 20.24 28.16 2.96
C PRO A 203 20.51 28.84 4.30
N GLY A 204 19.47 29.04 5.10
CA GLY A 204 19.53 29.71 6.41
C GLY A 204 19.44 31.24 6.36
N PHE A 205 19.63 31.89 5.20
CA PHE A 205 19.70 33.35 5.08
C PHE A 205 18.35 34.06 4.82
N GLY A 206 17.27 33.33 4.50
CA GLY A 206 15.93 33.90 4.26
C GLY A 206 14.87 33.47 5.28
N THR A 207 13.70 34.11 5.32
CA THR A 207 12.59 33.66 6.16
C THR A 207 11.99 32.35 5.64
N GLN A 208 11.31 31.58 6.52
CA GLN A 208 10.83 30.23 6.18
C GLN A 208 9.85 30.21 4.98
N ASP A 209 9.12 31.31 4.75
CA ASP A 209 8.17 31.48 3.64
C ASP A 209 8.82 31.78 2.28
N GLN A 210 10.11 32.13 2.25
CA GLN A 210 10.86 32.40 1.01
C GLN A 210 11.37 31.12 0.34
N TYR A 211 11.31 29.98 1.03
CA TYR A 211 11.72 28.68 0.51
C TYR A 211 10.52 27.82 0.11
N PRO A 212 10.69 26.91 -0.87
CA PRO A 212 9.71 25.88 -1.16
C PRO A 212 9.32 25.09 0.08
N ILE A 213 8.07 24.62 0.17
CA ILE A 213 7.58 23.89 1.35
C ILE A 213 8.51 22.74 1.72
N GLY A 214 9.02 21.99 0.73
CA GLY A 214 9.90 20.86 0.95
C GLY A 214 11.38 21.17 1.18
N ASP A 215 11.85 22.42 1.12
CA ASP A 215 13.28 22.73 1.27
C ASP A 215 13.67 22.89 2.75
N LEU A 216 13.86 21.77 3.45
CA LEU A 216 14.14 21.78 4.89
C LEU A 216 15.52 22.37 5.21
N SER A 217 16.56 22.01 4.46
CA SER A 217 17.89 22.61 4.66
C SER A 217 17.87 24.12 4.42
N GLY A 218 17.20 24.57 3.35
CA GLY A 218 17.03 26.01 3.10
C GLY A 218 16.42 26.75 4.29
N LYS A 219 15.37 26.17 4.86
CA LYS A 219 14.60 26.78 5.96
C LYS A 219 15.21 26.66 7.35
N LEU A 220 15.90 25.56 7.66
CA LEU A 220 16.27 25.20 9.04
C LEU A 220 17.75 25.38 9.35
N GLN A 221 18.62 25.39 8.34
CA GLN A 221 20.06 25.52 8.55
C GLN A 221 20.39 26.82 9.27
N SER A 222 21.28 26.73 10.27
CA SER A 222 21.74 27.87 11.08
C SER A 222 20.65 28.59 11.90
N ARG A 223 19.45 28.00 12.03
CA ARG A 223 18.35 28.51 12.86
C ARG A 223 18.22 27.71 14.15
N ASN A 224 17.75 28.38 15.19
CA ASN A 224 17.52 27.87 16.55
C ASN A 224 18.77 27.69 17.43
N LYS A 225 19.55 28.77 17.63
CA LYS A 225 20.71 28.79 18.53
C LYS A 225 20.39 28.50 20.02
N ASP A 226 19.12 28.59 20.43
CA ASP A 226 18.72 28.42 21.84
C ASP A 226 18.47 26.95 22.24
N TYR A 227 18.31 26.04 21.27
CA TYR A 227 18.19 24.59 21.54
C TYR A 227 19.55 23.91 21.37
N TYR A 228 19.82 22.91 22.22
CA TYR A 228 21.06 22.16 22.14
C TYR A 228 21.04 21.23 20.92
N HIS A 229 21.94 21.48 19.97
CA HIS A 229 22.09 20.70 18.74
C HIS A 229 23.42 19.94 18.75
N ASN A 230 23.36 18.63 18.46
CA ASN A 230 24.52 17.76 18.39
C ASN A 230 25.04 17.67 16.96
N TYR A 231 25.58 18.77 16.44
CA TYR A 231 26.24 18.74 15.14
C TYR A 231 27.60 18.06 15.25
N LEU A 232 27.93 17.24 14.26
CA LEU A 232 29.26 16.66 14.22
C LEU A 232 30.29 17.63 13.63
N LEU A 233 29.87 18.44 12.64
CA LEU A 233 30.66 19.49 12.00
C LEU A 233 29.91 20.83 12.01
N PRO A 234 29.95 21.57 13.13
CA PRO A 234 29.27 22.85 13.26
C PRO A 234 29.77 23.87 12.23
N GLY A 235 28.85 24.56 11.54
CA GLY A 235 29.16 25.66 10.64
C GLY A 235 29.79 25.30 9.28
N ALA A 236 30.10 24.03 9.05
CA ALA A 236 30.71 23.52 7.81
C ALA A 236 29.86 22.46 7.09
N SER A 237 28.79 21.96 7.73
CA SER A 237 27.89 20.94 7.18
C SER A 237 26.47 21.46 6.99
N SER A 238 25.73 20.83 6.07
CA SER A 238 24.27 20.98 5.94
C SER A 238 23.50 19.98 6.81
N GLU A 239 24.15 19.41 7.83
CA GLU A 239 23.56 18.45 8.75
C GLU A 239 22.42 19.11 9.55
N LEU A 240 21.29 18.41 9.67
CA LEU A 240 20.20 18.77 10.58
C LEU A 240 20.15 17.72 11.70
N SER A 241 20.25 18.17 12.95
CA SER A 241 20.34 17.32 14.15
C SER A 241 19.63 17.99 15.31
N GLY A 242 18.71 17.29 15.99
CA GLY A 242 17.92 17.83 17.11
C GLY A 242 16.60 18.49 16.70
N LEU A 243 16.10 19.39 17.55
CA LEU A 243 14.74 19.93 17.48
C LEU A 243 14.66 21.26 16.72
N TYR A 244 13.72 21.35 15.77
CA TYR A 244 13.39 22.55 15.01
C TYR A 244 11.88 22.79 14.96
N TRP A 245 11.48 23.93 14.41
CA TRP A 245 10.08 24.26 14.13
C TRP A 245 9.96 25.01 12.79
N ASP A 246 8.86 24.80 12.07
CA ASP A 246 8.54 25.44 10.79
C ASP A 246 7.05 25.80 10.74
N THR A 247 6.73 27.07 10.51
CA THR A 247 5.34 27.56 10.37
C THR A 247 4.76 27.33 8.98
N PHE A 248 5.58 27.02 7.98
CA PHE A 248 5.22 26.80 6.57
C PHE A 248 5.43 25.35 6.11
N LEU A 249 5.29 24.40 7.04
CA LEU A 249 5.40 22.96 6.79
C LEU A 249 4.15 22.21 7.30
N PRO A 250 3.00 22.31 6.60
CA PRO A 250 1.74 21.73 7.09
C PRO A 250 1.76 20.19 7.08
N LEU A 251 1.21 19.57 8.13
CA LEU A 251 0.98 18.11 8.19
C LEU A 251 -0.43 17.70 7.71
N GLN A 252 -1.31 18.68 7.50
CA GLN A 252 -2.69 18.51 7.03
C GLN A 252 -3.09 19.65 6.10
N GLY A 253 -4.15 19.47 5.32
CA GLY A 253 -4.63 20.35 4.29
C GLY A 253 -4.03 20.07 2.90
N LEU A 254 -4.44 20.89 1.93
CA LEU A 254 -4.10 20.78 0.51
C LEU A 254 -2.58 20.66 0.24
N HIS A 255 -1.77 21.34 1.05
CA HIS A 255 -0.32 21.39 0.87
C HIS A 255 0.45 20.49 1.84
N SER A 256 -0.23 19.51 2.45
CA SER A 256 0.38 18.60 3.42
C SER A 256 1.60 17.86 2.85
N ILE A 257 2.60 17.66 3.71
CA ILE A 257 3.77 16.82 3.45
C ILE A 257 3.54 15.33 3.78
N ALA A 258 2.38 14.98 4.34
CA ALA A 258 2.03 13.60 4.65
C ALA A 258 2.19 12.69 3.42
N HIS A 259 2.72 11.48 3.60
CA HIS A 259 2.92 10.46 2.55
C HIS A 259 3.88 10.84 1.40
N ARG A 260 4.55 12.00 1.47
CA ARG A 260 5.57 12.40 0.49
C ARG A 260 6.93 11.76 0.77
N GLY A 261 7.85 11.83 -0.20
CA GLY A 261 9.21 11.33 -0.06
C GLY A 261 10.12 12.32 0.66
N MET A 262 10.73 11.91 1.77
CA MET A 262 11.88 12.58 2.35
C MET A 262 13.14 12.09 1.66
N VAL A 263 14.02 13.00 1.23
CA VAL A 263 15.25 12.71 0.49
C VAL A 263 16.43 13.46 1.10
N ILE A 264 17.52 12.75 1.33
CA ILE A 264 18.82 13.31 1.75
C ILE A 264 19.75 13.30 0.54
N PHE A 265 20.38 14.43 0.28
CA PHE A 265 21.35 14.62 -0.78
C PHE A 265 22.76 14.68 -0.20
N THR A 266 23.73 14.18 -0.97
CA THR A 266 25.15 14.28 -0.68
C THR A 266 25.91 14.88 -1.86
N TYR A 267 27.00 15.59 -1.57
CA TYR A 267 27.96 16.04 -2.55
C TYR A 267 28.80 14.87 -3.05
N ASN A 268 28.89 14.73 -4.38
CA ASN A 268 29.88 13.93 -5.03
C ASN A 268 31.10 14.81 -5.36
N ARG A 269 32.19 14.60 -4.60
CA ARG A 269 33.45 15.36 -4.73
C ARG A 269 34.55 14.58 -5.45
N THR A 270 34.21 13.54 -6.21
CA THR A 270 35.19 12.76 -6.99
C THR A 270 35.98 13.63 -7.96
N ASN A 271 35.37 14.69 -8.50
CA ASN A 271 36.06 15.73 -9.26
C ASN A 271 35.95 17.07 -8.51
N ALA A 272 37.07 17.57 -7.97
CA ALA A 272 37.13 18.83 -7.23
C ALA A 272 36.73 20.05 -8.09
N ALA A 273 36.87 19.98 -9.42
CA ALA A 273 36.47 21.04 -10.34
C ALA A 273 34.96 21.06 -10.65
N ASN A 274 34.23 19.95 -10.38
CA ASN A 274 32.80 19.84 -10.67
C ASN A 274 32.10 19.02 -9.58
N ILE A 275 31.78 19.68 -8.48
CA ILE A 275 31.04 19.08 -7.36
C ILE A 275 29.56 18.98 -7.75
N THR A 276 29.00 17.77 -7.74
CA THR A 276 27.59 17.51 -8.05
C THR A 276 26.82 17.06 -6.81
N GLU A 277 25.50 17.23 -6.81
CA GLU A 277 24.61 16.70 -5.76
C GLU A 277 23.89 15.46 -6.29
N ALA A 278 23.78 14.41 -5.45
CA ALA A 278 23.02 13.21 -5.77
C ALA A 278 22.17 12.76 -4.56
N PRO A 279 20.98 12.18 -4.79
CA PRO A 279 20.22 11.53 -3.73
C PRO A 279 21.02 10.38 -3.11
N TRP A 280 21.14 10.35 -1.78
CA TRP A 280 21.82 9.30 -1.04
C TRP A 280 20.85 8.32 -0.38
N SER A 281 19.80 8.84 0.26
CA SER A 281 18.77 8.01 0.89
C SER A 281 17.42 8.70 0.86
N CYS A 282 16.35 7.91 0.83
CA CYS A 282 14.99 8.42 0.81
C CYS A 282 14.03 7.46 1.51
N ALA A 283 12.93 8.01 2.02
CA ALA A 283 11.86 7.26 2.67
C ALA A 283 10.54 8.03 2.69
N THR A 284 9.43 7.31 2.74
CA THR A 284 8.08 7.88 2.81
C THR A 284 7.79 8.44 4.21
N ILE A 285 7.15 9.61 4.27
CA ILE A 285 6.66 10.21 5.52
C ILE A 285 5.35 9.53 5.92
N THR A 286 5.36 8.75 7.01
CA THR A 286 4.24 7.89 7.43
C THR A 286 3.64 8.35 8.76
N HIS A 287 2.34 8.12 8.97
CA HIS A 287 1.60 8.58 10.14
C HIS A 287 1.77 7.60 11.32
N TYR A 288 2.04 8.13 12.52
CA TYR A 288 2.17 7.39 13.78
C TYR A 288 1.13 7.85 14.80
N GLN A 289 0.84 6.98 15.75
CA GLN A 289 0.06 7.35 16.92
C GLN A 289 0.81 8.39 17.77
N ARG A 290 0.10 9.08 18.68
CA ARG A 290 0.65 10.12 19.56
C ARG A 290 1.88 9.67 20.37
N ASN A 291 1.97 8.38 20.73
CA ASN A 291 3.13 7.83 21.46
C ASN A 291 4.38 7.66 20.57
N GLY A 292 4.23 7.77 19.25
CA GLY A 292 5.30 7.59 18.28
C GLY A 292 5.84 6.17 18.15
N LEU A 293 5.21 5.17 18.79
CA LEU A 293 5.66 3.78 18.83
C LEU A 293 5.05 2.95 17.71
N TYR A 294 3.74 3.10 17.49
CA TYR A 294 3.00 2.33 16.51
C TYR A 294 2.55 3.21 15.35
N GLN A 295 2.60 2.66 14.14
CA GLN A 295 2.01 3.31 12.98
C GLN A 295 0.53 3.55 13.24
N LYS A 296 0.02 4.70 12.80
CA LYS A 296 -1.42 4.97 12.80
C LYS A 296 -2.07 3.95 11.86
N PRO A 297 -3.14 3.24 12.27
CA PRO A 297 -3.90 2.39 11.37
C PRO A 297 -4.47 3.22 10.22
N MET A 298 -4.14 2.83 8.98
CA MET A 298 -4.60 3.45 7.75
C MET A 298 -5.52 2.50 7.01
N PHE A 299 -6.62 3.03 6.49
CA PHE A 299 -7.41 2.34 5.48
C PHE A 299 -6.91 2.77 4.09
N THR A 300 -6.66 1.79 3.22
CA THR A 300 -6.27 2.03 1.82
C THR A 300 -7.33 1.48 0.89
N ALA A 301 -7.81 2.30 -0.03
CA ALA A 301 -8.64 1.87 -1.15
C ALA A 301 -7.81 1.92 -2.43
N GLN A 302 -8.15 1.08 -3.41
CA GLN A 302 -7.52 1.09 -4.72
C GLN A 302 -8.54 1.12 -5.85
N VAL A 303 -8.10 1.69 -6.97
CA VAL A 303 -8.73 1.57 -8.28
C VAL A 303 -7.71 0.95 -9.22
N LEU A 304 -8.11 -0.11 -9.92
CA LEU A 304 -7.27 -0.77 -10.91
C LEU A 304 -7.89 -0.62 -12.29
N PHE A 305 -7.23 0.16 -13.15
CA PHE A 305 -7.60 0.27 -14.56
C PHE A 305 -6.93 -0.86 -15.33
N ARG A 306 -7.73 -1.54 -16.17
CA ARG A 306 -7.27 -2.66 -17.00
C ARG A 306 -7.51 -2.43 -18.49
N TYR A 307 -8.53 -1.63 -18.84
CA TYR A 307 -8.89 -1.27 -20.20
C TYR A 307 -9.80 -0.02 -20.21
N PRO A 308 -9.76 0.87 -21.23
CA PRO A 308 -8.76 0.96 -22.31
C PRO A 308 -7.43 1.56 -21.85
N ILE A 309 -7.36 2.03 -20.59
CA ILE A 309 -6.13 2.47 -19.94
C ILE A 309 -5.74 1.44 -18.88
N VAL A 310 -4.45 1.37 -18.57
CA VAL A 310 -3.92 0.60 -17.45
C VAL A 310 -3.28 1.52 -16.44
N GLY A 311 -3.44 1.19 -15.17
CA GLY A 311 -2.90 2.00 -14.10
C GLY A 311 -3.54 1.68 -12.76
N ARG A 312 -2.95 2.24 -11.71
CA ARG A 312 -3.38 2.03 -10.34
C ARG A 312 -3.47 3.36 -9.59
N VAL A 313 -4.55 3.52 -8.85
CA VAL A 313 -4.78 4.67 -7.98
C VAL A 313 -5.00 4.18 -6.57
N LEU A 314 -4.37 4.82 -5.59
CA LEU A 314 -4.52 4.52 -4.17
C LEU A 314 -5.09 5.71 -3.44
N PHE A 315 -6.03 5.44 -2.54
CA PHE A 315 -6.58 6.41 -1.59
C PHE A 315 -6.22 5.96 -0.20
N ARG A 316 -5.66 6.85 0.62
CA ARG A 316 -5.19 6.53 1.97
C ARG A 316 -5.74 7.54 2.96
N GLN A 317 -6.42 7.04 3.99
CA GLN A 317 -6.99 7.84 5.08
C GLN A 317 -6.80 7.07 6.40
N PRO A 318 -6.57 7.75 7.55
CA PRO A 318 -6.62 7.08 8.85
C PRO A 318 -7.92 6.28 9.02
N ALA A 319 -7.81 5.05 9.50
CA ALA A 319 -8.94 4.13 9.60
C ALA A 319 -10.00 4.67 10.59
N GLU A 320 -11.28 4.57 10.22
CA GLU A 320 -12.42 5.06 11.01
C GLU A 320 -12.42 6.57 11.34
N GLU A 321 -11.61 7.38 10.63
CA GLU A 321 -11.57 8.84 10.79
C GLU A 321 -11.89 9.57 9.47
N PRO A 322 -13.15 9.55 9.00
CA PRO A 322 -13.52 10.08 7.68
C PRO A 322 -13.33 11.60 7.51
N TRP A 323 -13.09 12.33 8.60
CA TRP A 323 -12.84 13.77 8.60
C TRP A 323 -11.36 14.16 8.42
N GLN A 324 -10.46 13.18 8.49
CA GLN A 324 -9.04 13.40 8.20
C GLN A 324 -8.83 13.50 6.70
N ASP A 325 -7.69 14.06 6.31
CA ASP A 325 -7.33 14.17 4.91
C ASP A 325 -7.15 12.80 4.25
N THR A 326 -7.54 12.72 2.98
CA THR A 326 -7.28 11.56 2.13
C THR A 326 -6.15 11.89 1.17
N THR A 327 -5.07 11.11 1.24
CA THR A 327 -4.01 11.14 0.24
C THR A 327 -4.41 10.28 -0.96
N VAL A 328 -4.29 10.83 -2.16
CA VAL A 328 -4.51 10.11 -3.42
C VAL A 328 -3.20 10.01 -4.19
N ILE A 329 -2.85 8.79 -4.59
CA ILE A 329 -1.61 8.47 -5.31
C ILE A 329 -2.00 7.80 -6.63
N PHE A 330 -1.66 8.43 -7.75
CA PHE A 330 -1.69 7.80 -9.07
C PHE A 330 -0.30 7.22 -9.34
N GLU A 331 -0.19 5.91 -9.53
CA GLU A 331 1.09 5.26 -9.85
C GLU A 331 1.56 5.59 -11.26
N TYR A 332 0.69 5.32 -12.23
CA TYR A 332 0.84 5.65 -13.63
C TYR A 332 -0.49 5.38 -14.35
N LEU A 333 -0.70 6.06 -15.48
CA LEU A 333 -1.79 5.82 -16.42
C LEU A 333 -1.20 5.72 -17.82
N ILE A 334 -1.47 4.60 -18.49
CA ILE A 334 -0.99 4.32 -19.85
C ILE A 334 -2.16 3.88 -20.72
N HIS A 335 -2.23 4.36 -21.96
CA HIS A 335 -3.18 3.85 -22.97
C HIS A 335 -2.88 2.40 -23.30
N ALA A 336 -3.79 1.49 -22.97
CA ALA A 336 -3.60 0.04 -23.06
C ALA A 336 -4.12 -0.60 -24.35
N ASP A 337 -5.04 0.05 -25.06
CA ASP A 337 -5.71 -0.55 -26.23
C ASP A 337 -4.82 -0.62 -27.49
N GLY A 338 -3.66 0.06 -27.48
CA GLY A 338 -2.70 0.12 -28.58
C GLY A 338 -3.08 1.12 -29.69
N SER A 339 -4.24 1.78 -29.59
CA SER A 339 -4.72 2.75 -30.58
C SER A 339 -3.95 4.06 -30.51
N THR A 340 -3.48 4.41 -29.31
CA THR A 340 -2.87 5.70 -28.99
C THR A 340 -1.49 5.47 -28.38
N GLN A 341 -0.45 5.66 -29.19
CA GLN A 341 0.95 5.62 -28.73
C GLN A 341 1.48 6.99 -28.31
N ASN A 342 0.71 8.04 -28.56
CA ASN A 342 1.03 9.41 -28.16
C ASN A 342 0.51 9.69 -26.75
N ASN A 343 1.16 10.63 -26.06
CA ASN A 343 0.69 11.12 -24.78
C ASN A 343 -0.56 11.99 -24.99
N THR A 344 -1.52 11.89 -24.07
CA THR A 344 -2.74 12.71 -24.06
C THR A 344 -2.84 13.48 -22.74
N PHE A 345 -3.52 14.62 -22.80
CA PHE A 345 -3.51 15.64 -21.74
C PHE A 345 -4.94 16.09 -21.44
N ASP A 346 -5.10 16.84 -20.35
CA ASP A 346 -6.34 17.51 -19.97
C ASP A 346 -7.55 16.58 -19.78
N HIS A 347 -7.30 15.37 -19.30
CA HIS A 347 -8.36 14.44 -18.95
C HIS A 347 -9.05 14.86 -17.66
N ARG A 348 -10.32 15.26 -17.75
CA ARG A 348 -11.18 15.37 -16.56
C ARG A 348 -11.38 14.01 -15.93
N TRP A 349 -11.69 14.01 -14.65
CA TRP A 349 -11.92 12.78 -13.89
C TRP A 349 -12.77 13.07 -12.67
N ALA A 350 -13.60 12.09 -12.30
CA ALA A 350 -14.52 12.23 -11.19
C ALA A 350 -14.85 10.87 -10.57
N ILE A 351 -15.30 10.90 -9.31
CA ILE A 351 -15.91 9.74 -8.68
C ILE A 351 -17.41 9.80 -8.91
N HIS A 352 -17.97 8.69 -9.39
CA HIS A 352 -19.37 8.54 -9.73
C HIS A 352 -20.10 7.71 -8.68
N SER A 353 -21.43 7.75 -8.69
CA SER A 353 -22.22 7.22 -7.57
C SER A 353 -22.31 5.70 -7.52
N ASN A 354 -22.23 5.02 -8.67
CA ASN A 354 -22.42 3.57 -8.79
C ASN A 354 -21.11 2.86 -9.16
N ALA A 355 -21.02 1.56 -8.87
CA ALA A 355 -19.99 0.69 -9.43
C ALA A 355 -20.12 0.62 -10.97
N PRO A 356 -19.01 0.42 -11.70
CA PRO A 356 -19.08 0.26 -13.15
C PRO A 356 -19.69 -1.11 -13.50
N GLY A 357 -20.58 -1.10 -14.49
CA GLY A 357 -21.13 -2.29 -15.14
C GLY A 357 -20.16 -2.89 -16.16
N LYS A 358 -20.67 -3.74 -17.06
CA LYS A 358 -19.88 -4.32 -18.18
C LYS A 358 -19.82 -3.41 -19.43
N ASP A 359 -20.45 -2.24 -19.34
CA ASP A 359 -20.53 -1.24 -20.40
C ASP A 359 -19.22 -0.50 -20.65
N PHE A 360 -18.16 -0.73 -19.85
CA PHE A 360 -16.84 -0.19 -20.17
C PHE A 360 -16.24 -0.79 -21.45
N TYR A 361 -16.70 -1.97 -21.88
CA TYR A 361 -16.36 -2.57 -23.19
C TYR A 361 -17.21 -2.04 -24.35
N ASP A 362 -18.34 -1.39 -24.05
CA ASP A 362 -19.17 -0.76 -25.08
C ASP A 362 -18.45 0.50 -25.56
N TRP A 363 -18.14 0.56 -26.86
CA TRP A 363 -17.43 1.67 -27.44
C TRP A 363 -18.30 2.93 -27.57
N GLN A 364 -19.64 2.81 -27.63
CA GLN A 364 -20.56 3.94 -27.79
C GLN A 364 -21.08 4.46 -26.44
N ASN A 365 -21.29 3.56 -25.48
CA ASN A 365 -21.94 3.86 -24.21
C ASN A 365 -21.03 3.56 -23.02
N ARG A 366 -19.76 3.97 -23.14
CA ARG A 366 -18.74 3.60 -22.17
C ARG A 366 -19.06 4.17 -20.78
N CYS A 367 -19.06 3.31 -19.76
CA CYS A 367 -19.14 3.70 -18.35
C CYS A 367 -20.40 4.49 -17.94
N LEU A 368 -21.49 4.42 -18.70
CA LEU A 368 -22.77 5.09 -18.37
C LEU A 368 -23.41 4.54 -17.08
N SER A 369 -23.23 3.25 -16.81
CA SER A 369 -23.69 2.52 -15.62
C SER A 369 -23.29 3.16 -14.29
N THR A 370 -22.14 3.84 -14.27
CA THR A 370 -21.60 4.54 -13.10
C THR A 370 -22.51 5.67 -12.61
N GLY A 371 -23.46 6.13 -13.43
CA GLY A 371 -24.39 7.19 -13.10
C GLY A 371 -23.73 8.56 -13.14
N GLY A 372 -24.18 9.46 -12.26
CA GLY A 372 -23.65 10.82 -12.13
C GLY A 372 -22.54 10.95 -11.08
N ILE A 373 -21.86 12.10 -11.11
CA ILE A 373 -20.82 12.48 -10.13
C ILE A 373 -21.36 12.37 -8.70
N PHE A 374 -20.60 11.72 -7.83
CA PHE A 374 -20.98 11.47 -6.45
C PHE A 374 -21.21 12.78 -5.68
N ASN A 375 -22.43 12.96 -5.18
CA ASN A 375 -22.89 14.20 -4.56
C ASN A 375 -23.73 13.93 -3.30
N PRO A 376 -23.14 13.37 -2.22
CA PRO A 376 -23.88 13.03 -1.01
C PRO A 376 -24.49 14.25 -0.32
N HIS A 377 -23.83 15.41 -0.42
CA HIS A 377 -24.29 16.67 0.16
C HIS A 377 -25.29 17.43 -0.71
N LYS A 378 -25.74 16.84 -1.83
CA LYS A 378 -26.74 17.44 -2.74
C LYS A 378 -26.37 18.87 -3.16
N VAL A 379 -25.08 19.13 -3.37
CA VAL A 379 -24.58 20.44 -3.82
C VAL A 379 -25.19 20.77 -5.18
N GLN A 380 -25.90 21.90 -5.25
CA GLN A 380 -26.51 22.44 -6.46
C GLN A 380 -26.00 23.86 -6.71
N TRP A 381 -25.69 24.16 -7.96
CA TRP A 381 -25.19 25.48 -8.38
C TRP A 381 -26.26 26.32 -9.11
N GLY A 382 -27.49 25.80 -9.26
CA GLY A 382 -28.57 26.46 -10.01
C GLY A 382 -28.16 26.70 -11.47
N ASN A 383 -28.42 27.92 -11.97
CA ASN A 383 -28.06 28.33 -13.34
C ASN A 383 -26.59 28.79 -13.48
N ARG A 384 -25.77 28.66 -12.44
CA ARG A 384 -24.38 29.17 -12.41
C ARG A 384 -23.39 28.05 -12.73
N SER A 385 -22.21 28.44 -13.22
CA SER A 385 -21.19 27.47 -13.63
C SER A 385 -20.53 26.82 -12.42
N VAL A 386 -19.93 25.64 -12.63
CA VAL A 386 -19.15 24.93 -11.60
C VAL A 386 -17.95 25.77 -11.14
N ASP A 387 -17.35 26.49 -12.08
CA ASP A 387 -16.16 27.33 -11.85
C ASP A 387 -16.44 28.52 -10.93
N ASP A 388 -17.71 28.91 -10.80
CA ASP A 388 -18.13 30.01 -9.93
C ASP A 388 -18.20 29.62 -8.45
N TYR A 389 -18.20 28.32 -8.11
CA TYR A 389 -18.42 27.83 -6.74
C TYR A 389 -17.42 26.80 -6.25
N CYS A 390 -17.00 25.88 -7.12
CA CYS A 390 -16.07 24.84 -6.73
C CYS A 390 -14.63 25.29 -6.97
N LYS A 391 -13.85 25.42 -5.88
CA LYS A 391 -12.41 25.76 -5.93
C LYS A 391 -11.62 24.89 -4.96
N PRO A 392 -10.32 24.65 -5.21
CA PRO A 392 -9.44 23.86 -4.32
C PRO A 392 -9.40 24.37 -2.87
N ARG A 393 -9.51 25.70 -2.67
CA ARG A 393 -9.51 26.34 -1.34
C ARG A 393 -10.85 26.27 -0.61
N LEU A 394 -11.93 25.90 -1.30
CA LEU A 394 -13.29 25.75 -0.75
C LEU A 394 -13.89 24.41 -1.17
N PRO A 395 -13.28 23.28 -0.76
CA PRO A 395 -13.69 21.94 -1.19
C PRO A 395 -15.10 21.56 -0.73
N ALA A 396 -15.61 22.18 0.34
CA ALA A 396 -16.97 21.99 0.82
C ALA A 396 -18.06 22.51 -0.14
N MET A 397 -17.72 23.42 -1.06
CA MET A 397 -18.64 23.93 -2.10
C MET A 397 -18.67 23.06 -3.36
N CYS A 398 -17.87 22.00 -3.38
CA CYS A 398 -17.77 21.06 -4.48
C CYS A 398 -18.59 19.80 -4.20
N ARG A 399 -19.10 19.16 -5.25
CA ARG A 399 -19.57 17.78 -5.15
C ARG A 399 -18.38 16.91 -4.73
N VAL A 400 -18.57 15.99 -3.79
CA VAL A 400 -17.50 15.11 -3.26
C VAL A 400 -16.74 14.43 -4.40
N GLY A 401 -17.44 13.94 -5.43
CA GLY A 401 -16.80 13.28 -6.56
C GLY A 401 -16.17 14.18 -7.63
N ALA A 402 -16.38 15.50 -7.61
CA ALA A 402 -15.82 16.43 -8.61
C ALA A 402 -14.37 16.80 -8.26
N LEU A 403 -13.43 15.92 -8.60
CA LEU A 403 -12.02 16.03 -8.21
C LEU A 403 -11.17 16.78 -9.24
N ASP A 404 -11.52 16.71 -10.53
CA ASP A 404 -10.92 17.51 -11.60
C ASP A 404 -10.86 19.01 -11.28
N THR A 405 -11.95 19.56 -10.76
CA THR A 405 -12.07 20.98 -10.39
C THR A 405 -11.31 21.35 -9.11
N ARG A 406 -11.09 20.38 -8.20
CA ARG A 406 -10.37 20.59 -6.94
C ARG A 406 -8.87 20.36 -7.04
N VAL A 407 -8.45 19.48 -7.94
CA VAL A 407 -7.08 18.95 -8.00
C VAL A 407 -6.43 19.27 -9.34
N GLY A 408 -7.21 19.32 -10.42
CA GLY A 408 -6.72 19.47 -11.78
C GLY A 408 -7.00 18.25 -12.65
N THR A 409 -6.65 18.36 -13.92
CA THR A 409 -6.78 17.31 -14.94
C THR A 409 -5.65 16.29 -14.87
N LEU A 410 -5.88 15.12 -15.47
CA LEU A 410 -4.89 14.05 -15.59
C LEU A 410 -4.21 14.06 -16.95
N LYS A 411 -3.00 13.50 -16.97
CA LYS A 411 -2.25 13.19 -18.18
C LYS A 411 -2.13 11.67 -18.30
N ILE A 412 -2.25 11.15 -19.51
CA ILE A 412 -2.16 9.71 -19.77
C ILE A 412 -1.03 9.50 -20.76
N ALA A 413 -0.09 8.62 -20.41
CA ALA A 413 1.03 8.33 -21.27
C ALA A 413 0.61 7.40 -22.41
N GLY A 414 1.18 7.62 -23.60
CA GLY A 414 1.01 6.68 -24.71
C GLY A 414 1.89 5.44 -24.57
N ARG A 415 3.03 5.58 -23.87
CA ARG A 415 4.05 4.53 -23.68
C ARG A 415 4.56 4.49 -22.25
N LYS A 416 4.99 3.30 -21.82
CA LYS A 416 5.56 3.01 -20.50
C LYS A 416 6.71 3.92 -20.13
N GLN A 417 7.62 4.21 -21.06
CA GLN A 417 8.81 5.04 -20.82
C GLN A 417 8.47 6.45 -20.29
N ASN A 418 7.33 7.01 -20.71
CA ASN A 418 6.87 8.33 -20.30
C ASN A 418 5.92 8.29 -19.09
N ALA A 419 5.45 7.11 -18.71
CA ALA A 419 4.33 6.96 -17.78
C ALA A 419 4.62 7.57 -16.41
N GLU A 420 5.78 7.27 -15.85
CA GLU A 420 6.15 7.75 -14.52
C GLU A 420 6.35 9.27 -14.47
N SER A 421 7.06 9.85 -15.44
CA SER A 421 7.32 11.29 -15.45
C SER A 421 6.09 12.12 -15.78
N LEU A 422 5.14 11.56 -16.55
CA LEU A 422 3.98 12.29 -17.05
C LEU A 422 2.71 12.12 -16.20
N SER A 423 2.44 10.88 -15.78
CA SER A 423 1.12 10.47 -15.25
C SER A 423 1.14 10.06 -13.78
N ARG A 424 2.32 9.98 -13.15
CA ARG A 424 2.44 9.75 -11.71
C ARG A 424 2.23 11.07 -10.97
N LEU A 425 1.26 11.12 -10.07
CA LEU A 425 1.00 12.31 -9.25
C LEU A 425 0.42 11.94 -7.89
N MET A 426 0.57 12.85 -6.93
CA MET A 426 0.03 12.72 -5.59
C MET A 426 -0.51 14.05 -5.08
N PHE A 427 -1.68 14.01 -4.45
CA PHE A 427 -2.29 15.15 -3.80
C PHE A 427 -3.07 14.73 -2.56
N THR A 428 -3.47 15.73 -1.78
CA THR A 428 -4.23 15.57 -0.54
C THR A 428 -5.57 16.27 -0.72
N ASP A 429 -6.66 15.54 -0.53
CA ASP A 429 -8.02 16.07 -0.53
C ASP A 429 -8.60 16.03 0.89
N THR A 430 -9.22 17.13 1.29
CA THR A 430 -9.76 17.34 2.66
C THR A 430 -11.26 16.98 2.76
N ASN A 431 -11.88 16.57 1.65
CA ASN A 431 -13.31 16.29 1.52
C ASN A 431 -13.55 15.00 0.70
N LEU A 432 -12.80 13.95 1.01
CA LEU A 432 -12.86 12.67 0.28
C LEU A 432 -12.82 11.46 1.23
N PRO A 433 -13.91 11.16 1.95
CA PRO A 433 -13.92 10.13 2.99
C PRO A 433 -13.82 8.70 2.42
N LEU A 434 -13.03 7.85 3.06
CA LEU A 434 -12.93 6.40 2.78
C LEU A 434 -13.75 5.53 3.75
N SER A 435 -14.14 6.10 4.88
CA SER A 435 -14.99 5.46 5.89
C SER A 435 -16.25 6.30 6.16
N GLY A 436 -17.13 5.81 7.02
CA GLY A 436 -18.39 6.48 7.34
C GLY A 436 -19.40 6.53 6.19
N ARG A 437 -20.51 7.22 6.43
CA ARG A 437 -21.70 7.22 5.56
C ARG A 437 -21.45 7.71 4.14
N HIS A 438 -20.55 8.67 3.97
CA HIS A 438 -20.25 9.28 2.68
C HIS A 438 -19.04 8.66 1.99
N SER A 439 -18.57 7.50 2.47
CA SER A 439 -17.44 6.77 1.90
C SER A 439 -17.57 6.60 0.39
N ILE A 440 -16.44 6.75 -0.31
CA ILE A 440 -16.31 6.48 -1.74
C ILE A 440 -16.12 5.00 -2.09
N LEU A 441 -16.08 4.10 -1.11
CA LEU A 441 -15.97 2.66 -1.37
C LEU A 441 -17.17 2.12 -2.16
N GLY A 442 -16.91 1.17 -3.07
CA GLY A 442 -17.91 0.58 -3.97
C GLY A 442 -18.38 1.51 -5.10
N LYS A 443 -17.90 2.76 -5.14
CA LYS A 443 -18.14 3.70 -6.23
C LYS A 443 -17.14 3.50 -7.35
N SER A 444 -17.26 4.26 -8.44
CA SER A 444 -16.31 4.19 -9.55
C SER A 444 -15.54 5.47 -9.75
N LEU A 445 -14.25 5.36 -10.09
CA LEU A 445 -13.49 6.47 -10.67
C LEU A 445 -13.67 6.44 -12.19
N VAL A 446 -14.07 7.57 -12.76
CA VAL A 446 -14.28 7.74 -14.21
C VAL A 446 -13.27 8.76 -14.72
N VAL A 447 -12.56 8.38 -15.79
CA VAL A 447 -11.68 9.25 -16.56
C VAL A 447 -12.39 9.64 -17.84
N TYR A 448 -12.36 10.91 -18.18
CA TYR A 448 -12.99 11.48 -19.36
C TYR A 448 -11.95 11.78 -20.43
N ASP A 449 -12.41 11.86 -21.67
CA ASP A 449 -11.67 12.28 -22.83
C ASP A 449 -12.63 13.08 -23.72
N ASP A 450 -12.59 14.40 -23.53
CA ASP A 450 -13.44 15.39 -24.19
C ASP A 450 -13.03 15.63 -25.64
N PHE A 451 -11.79 15.26 -26.00
CA PHE A 451 -11.24 15.38 -27.34
C PHE A 451 -11.34 14.09 -28.15
N GLY A 452 -11.87 13.02 -27.55
CA GLY A 452 -12.04 11.74 -28.19
C GLY A 452 -13.17 11.69 -29.22
N PRO A 453 -13.38 10.53 -29.88
CA PRO A 453 -14.41 10.37 -30.89
C PRO A 453 -15.80 10.68 -30.35
N LYS A 454 -16.52 11.62 -30.97
CA LYS A 454 -17.87 12.05 -30.53
C LYS A 454 -18.86 10.88 -30.36
N ALA A 455 -18.74 9.85 -31.19
CA ALA A 455 -19.62 8.68 -31.14
C ALA A 455 -19.39 7.77 -29.91
N ARG A 456 -18.23 7.88 -29.23
CA ARG A 456 -17.96 7.18 -27.95
C ARG A 456 -18.59 7.89 -26.75
N GLY A 457 -18.90 9.18 -26.90
CA GLY A 457 -19.15 10.07 -25.77
C GLY A 457 -17.86 10.46 -25.02
N GLU A 458 -18.01 11.17 -23.91
CA GLU A 458 -16.90 11.78 -23.17
C GLU A 458 -16.18 10.81 -22.20
N ARG A 459 -16.75 9.66 -21.84
CA ARG A 459 -16.17 8.76 -20.81
C ARG A 459 -15.14 7.79 -21.39
N LEU A 460 -13.87 7.93 -21.00
CA LEU A 460 -12.77 7.12 -21.52
C LEU A 460 -12.62 5.78 -20.83
N ALA A 461 -12.63 5.77 -19.49
CA ALA A 461 -12.37 4.59 -18.67
C ALA A 461 -13.08 4.70 -17.32
N CYS A 462 -13.44 3.57 -16.73
CA CYS A 462 -13.96 3.52 -15.38
C CYS A 462 -13.53 2.24 -14.68
N SER A 463 -13.36 2.33 -13.36
CA SER A 463 -13.09 1.16 -12.52
C SER A 463 -13.61 1.42 -11.10
N VAL A 464 -13.87 0.34 -10.38
CA VAL A 464 -14.44 0.36 -9.02
C VAL A 464 -13.36 0.70 -7.98
N ILE A 465 -13.77 1.42 -6.93
CA ILE A 465 -12.97 1.72 -5.75
C ILE A 465 -13.22 0.61 -4.72
N ILE A 466 -12.22 -0.23 -4.47
CA ILE A 466 -12.28 -1.39 -3.55
C ILE A 466 -11.20 -1.29 -2.48
N GLY A 467 -11.26 -2.10 -1.42
CA GLY A 467 -10.22 -2.16 -0.41
C GLY A 467 -8.87 -2.65 -0.98
N HIS A 468 -7.79 -2.12 -0.42
CA HIS A 468 -6.42 -2.63 -0.56
C HIS A 468 -5.88 -2.93 0.83
N PHE A 469 -5.99 -4.19 1.22
CA PHE A 469 -5.77 -4.60 2.60
C PHE A 469 -4.29 -4.70 2.95
N ARG A 470 -4.00 -4.42 4.23
CA ARG A 470 -2.70 -4.68 4.84
C ARG A 470 -2.34 -6.16 4.74
N ARG A 471 -1.05 -6.45 4.83
CA ARG A 471 -0.53 -7.82 4.82
C ARG A 471 0.09 -8.17 6.14
N LYS A 472 -0.13 -9.42 6.52
CA LYS A 472 0.44 -10.03 7.71
C LYS A 472 0.89 -11.44 7.37
N VAL A 473 2.09 -11.80 7.82
CA VAL A 473 2.58 -13.17 7.81
C VAL A 473 3.00 -13.61 9.20
N VAL A 474 2.83 -14.90 9.46
CA VAL A 474 3.14 -15.52 10.74
C VAL A 474 3.89 -16.82 10.47
N ALA A 475 5.06 -16.97 11.08
CA ALA A 475 5.73 -18.24 11.26
C ALA A 475 5.46 -18.72 12.68
N LYS A 476 4.75 -19.84 12.84
CA LYS A 476 4.32 -20.40 14.13
C LYS A 476 4.37 -21.92 14.20
N ASP A 477 4.29 -22.60 13.05
CA ASP A 477 4.27 -24.04 12.95
C ASP A 477 5.71 -24.50 12.69
N TRP A 478 6.40 -24.84 13.77
CA TRP A 478 7.83 -25.19 13.75
C TRP A 478 8.03 -26.68 13.45
N TYR A 479 9.10 -26.98 12.70
CA TYR A 479 9.53 -28.33 12.33
C TYR A 479 11.02 -28.48 12.64
N ALA A 480 11.48 -29.70 12.91
CA ALA A 480 12.88 -30.03 13.17
C ALA A 480 13.39 -31.16 12.26
N ASN A 481 14.70 -31.31 12.15
CA ASN A 481 15.38 -32.33 11.35
C ASN A 481 15.53 -33.66 12.10
N GLY A 482 14.42 -34.30 12.47
CA GLY A 482 14.41 -35.54 13.26
C GLY A 482 14.82 -35.38 14.74
N ASP A 483 15.39 -34.23 15.11
CA ASP A 483 15.68 -33.83 16.49
C ASP A 483 14.39 -33.51 17.29
N GLU A 484 14.49 -33.50 18.62
CA GLU A 484 13.41 -33.04 19.50
C GLU A 484 13.12 -31.54 19.27
N LEU A 485 11.86 -31.23 18.91
CA LEU A 485 11.40 -29.88 18.69
C LEU A 485 10.98 -29.24 20.01
N THR A 486 11.84 -28.38 20.57
CA THR A 486 11.52 -27.59 21.78
C THR A 486 11.08 -26.17 21.46
N VAL A 487 11.33 -25.68 20.25
CA VAL A 487 10.99 -24.31 19.85
C VAL A 487 9.48 -24.12 19.76
N ASN A 488 8.98 -23.08 20.43
CA ASN A 488 7.60 -22.65 20.35
C ASN A 488 7.54 -21.11 20.25
N GLY A 489 6.40 -20.57 19.84
CA GLY A 489 6.16 -19.14 19.68
C GLY A 489 5.96 -18.75 18.23
N ARG A 490 6.06 -17.45 17.94
CA ARG A 490 5.78 -16.90 16.62
C ARG A 490 6.75 -15.81 16.21
N LEU A 491 6.97 -15.70 14.90
CA LEU A 491 7.48 -14.50 14.26
C LEU A 491 6.38 -13.94 13.38
N GLU A 492 6.00 -12.69 13.61
CA GLU A 492 4.95 -11.98 12.89
C GLU A 492 5.54 -10.78 12.15
N ILE A 493 5.16 -10.58 10.88
CA ILE A 493 5.51 -9.40 10.09
C ILE A 493 4.22 -8.78 9.57
N THR A 494 4.05 -7.48 9.76
CA THR A 494 2.89 -6.73 9.25
C THR A 494 3.33 -5.52 8.43
N GLN A 495 2.63 -5.25 7.34
CA GLN A 495 2.86 -4.08 6.48
C GLN A 495 1.52 -3.54 5.96
N GLN A 496 1.25 -2.25 6.19
CA GLN A 496 -0.06 -1.65 5.85
C GLN A 496 -0.28 -1.43 4.35
N SER A 497 0.77 -1.03 3.64
CA SER A 497 0.83 -0.93 2.17
C SER A 497 2.27 -1.04 1.71
N GLU A 498 2.50 -1.17 0.41
CA GLU A 498 3.86 -1.19 -0.17
C GLU A 498 4.69 0.08 0.12
N TYR A 499 4.05 1.18 0.52
CA TYR A 499 4.68 2.45 0.84
C TYR A 499 5.08 2.60 2.30
N ASP A 500 4.62 1.67 3.16
CA ASP A 500 4.92 1.67 4.58
C ASP A 500 6.06 0.70 4.90
N ILE A 501 6.72 0.94 6.02
CA ILE A 501 7.72 0.00 6.56
C ILE A 501 7.04 -1.26 7.12
N SER A 502 7.81 -2.33 7.25
CA SER A 502 7.35 -3.58 7.87
C SER A 502 7.63 -3.55 9.38
N ASN A 503 6.61 -3.88 10.18
CA ASN A 503 6.77 -4.11 11.61
C ASN A 503 6.96 -5.61 11.84
N ILE A 504 7.96 -5.98 12.64
CA ILE A 504 8.29 -7.36 12.99
C ILE A 504 8.12 -7.53 14.50
N GLU A 505 7.44 -8.59 14.90
CA GLU A 505 7.32 -9.05 16.28
C GLU A 505 7.82 -10.48 16.38
N VAL A 506 8.82 -10.71 17.23
CA VAL A 506 9.41 -12.02 17.48
C VAL A 506 9.10 -12.42 18.91
N GLN A 507 8.53 -13.61 19.09
CA GLN A 507 8.29 -14.21 20.39
C GLN A 507 8.65 -15.69 20.31
N LEU A 508 9.79 -16.10 20.86
CA LEU A 508 10.28 -17.48 20.81
C LEU A 508 10.55 -18.01 22.21
N LYS A 509 10.27 -19.30 22.43
CA LYS A 509 10.48 -20.03 23.67
C LYS A 509 11.07 -21.41 23.38
N GLY A 510 11.70 -22.01 24.38
CA GLY A 510 12.29 -23.34 24.27
C GLY A 510 13.51 -23.35 23.33
N LEU A 511 14.19 -22.21 23.22
CA LEU A 511 15.46 -22.08 22.51
C LEU A 511 16.55 -22.81 23.31
N ASN A 512 17.38 -23.61 22.64
CA ASN A 512 18.48 -24.35 23.27
C ASN A 512 19.68 -24.45 22.33
N GLU A 513 20.87 -24.06 22.80
CA GLU A 513 22.13 -24.03 22.02
C GLU A 513 21.99 -23.34 20.65
N ASN A 514 21.23 -22.26 20.57
CA ASN A 514 20.86 -21.51 19.37
C ASN A 514 21.93 -20.47 18.95
N SER A 515 21.91 -20.11 17.66
CA SER A 515 22.72 -19.04 17.07
C SER A 515 21.86 -18.07 16.24
N GLY A 516 22.03 -18.04 14.93
CA GLY A 516 21.32 -17.15 14.01
C GLY A 516 19.96 -17.69 13.59
N TYR A 517 19.16 -16.81 13.02
CA TYR A 517 17.87 -17.08 12.40
C TYR A 517 17.70 -16.21 11.16
N HIS A 518 17.22 -16.83 10.09
CA HIS A 518 17.19 -16.23 8.76
C HIS A 518 15.94 -16.64 7.99
N ILE A 519 15.54 -15.82 7.01
CA ILE A 519 14.52 -16.17 6.02
C ILE A 519 15.21 -16.81 4.82
N HIS A 520 14.75 -18.00 4.47
CA HIS A 520 15.24 -18.83 3.37
C HIS A 520 14.33 -18.76 2.15
N MET A 521 14.72 -19.38 1.04
CA MET A 521 14.11 -19.11 -0.25
C MET A 521 12.72 -19.72 -0.44
N THR A 522 12.40 -20.84 0.22
CA THR A 522 11.21 -21.67 -0.11
C THR A 522 10.43 -22.10 1.13
N PRO A 523 9.16 -22.53 1.00
CA PRO A 523 8.38 -22.99 2.15
C PRO A 523 8.83 -24.37 2.64
N VAL A 524 8.52 -24.64 3.91
CA VAL A 524 8.80 -25.92 4.58
C VAL A 524 7.90 -27.03 4.02
N GLU A 525 8.50 -28.17 3.68
CA GLU A 525 7.77 -29.39 3.30
C GLU A 525 7.63 -30.30 4.53
N ALA A 526 6.54 -30.13 5.28
CA ALA A 526 6.30 -30.80 6.56
C ALA A 526 6.35 -32.35 6.52
N ASN A 527 6.16 -32.95 5.35
CA ASN A 527 6.14 -34.41 5.18
C ASN A 527 7.54 -35.04 5.06
N LEU A 528 8.60 -34.22 5.04
CA LEU A 528 9.97 -34.71 4.97
C LEU A 528 10.49 -35.02 6.38
N GLU A 529 11.35 -36.03 6.49
CA GLU A 529 12.05 -36.36 7.74
C GLU A 529 13.02 -35.25 8.17
N PHE A 530 13.65 -34.58 7.19
CA PHE A 530 14.59 -33.48 7.40
C PHE A 530 14.13 -32.22 6.64
N PRO A 531 13.03 -31.57 7.09
CA PRO A 531 12.37 -30.52 6.34
C PRO A 531 13.16 -29.19 6.32
N CYS A 532 14.05 -28.98 7.28
CA CYS A 532 14.81 -27.73 7.42
C CYS A 532 16.16 -27.73 6.69
N GLU A 533 16.54 -28.84 6.05
CA GLU A 533 17.84 -29.01 5.39
C GLU A 533 18.15 -28.00 4.26
N ALA A 534 19.43 -27.90 3.92
CA ALA A 534 19.89 -27.04 2.82
C ALA A 534 19.33 -27.46 1.46
N THR A 535 19.07 -28.75 1.26
CA THR A 535 18.52 -29.32 0.02
C THR A 535 17.04 -29.00 -0.19
N THR A 536 16.32 -28.60 0.87
CA THR A 536 14.89 -28.28 0.83
C THR A 536 14.68 -26.77 0.83
N LEU A 537 15.25 -26.06 1.80
CA LEU A 537 15.01 -24.62 2.00
C LEU A 537 16.00 -23.70 1.28
N TYR A 538 17.09 -24.27 0.73
CA TYR A 538 18.15 -23.55 0.00
C TYR A 538 18.81 -22.45 0.84
N GLY A 539 19.44 -21.48 0.18
CA GLY A 539 20.15 -20.37 0.81
C GLY A 539 19.25 -19.35 1.49
N HIS A 540 19.87 -18.26 1.97
CA HIS A 540 19.15 -17.12 2.52
C HIS A 540 18.45 -16.34 1.41
N TRP A 541 17.35 -15.68 1.73
CA TRP A 541 16.68 -14.77 0.81
C TRP A 541 17.53 -13.51 0.60
N ASN A 542 18.15 -13.40 -0.58
CA ASN A 542 19.08 -12.32 -0.91
C ASN A 542 18.85 -11.79 -2.35
N PRO A 543 17.70 -11.16 -2.65
CA PRO A 543 17.35 -10.72 -4.01
C PRO A 543 18.26 -9.60 -4.54
N PHE A 544 18.99 -8.90 -3.66
CA PHE A 544 19.92 -7.83 -4.04
C PHE A 544 21.38 -8.29 -4.09
N ASN A 545 21.65 -9.60 -3.94
CA ASN A 545 22.99 -10.18 -3.98
C ASN A 545 23.98 -9.45 -3.04
N VAL A 546 23.51 -9.09 -1.83
CA VAL A 546 24.34 -8.47 -0.81
C VAL A 546 25.51 -9.39 -0.49
N ASN A 547 26.74 -8.86 -0.54
CA ASN A 547 27.93 -9.62 -0.24
C ASN A 547 28.09 -9.78 1.27
N VAL A 548 27.80 -11.00 1.76
CA VAL A 548 27.86 -11.39 3.18
C VAL A 548 29.23 -11.09 3.81
N LYS A 549 30.33 -11.18 3.04
CA LYS A 549 31.68 -10.90 3.56
C LYS A 549 31.90 -9.43 3.90
N SER A 550 31.13 -8.53 3.29
CA SER A 550 31.16 -7.08 3.56
C SER A 550 30.08 -6.63 4.53
N SER A 551 29.17 -7.51 4.92
CA SER A 551 28.12 -7.17 5.89
C SER A 551 28.74 -6.87 7.26
N PRO A 552 28.30 -5.80 7.95
CA PRO A 552 28.78 -5.49 9.30
C PRO A 552 28.43 -6.60 10.29
N PRO A 553 29.07 -6.64 11.48
CA PRO A 553 28.66 -7.55 12.55
C PRO A 553 27.17 -7.35 12.93
N PRO A 554 26.50 -8.35 13.52
CA PRO A 554 25.10 -8.24 13.93
C PRO A 554 24.76 -6.95 14.69
N GLN A 555 23.64 -6.31 14.34
CA GLN A 555 23.14 -5.03 14.86
C GLN A 555 24.04 -3.81 14.62
N GLN A 556 25.15 -3.93 13.89
CA GLN A 556 26.11 -2.83 13.66
C GLN A 556 26.01 -2.20 12.27
N GLY A 557 25.05 -2.62 11.45
CA GLY A 557 24.80 -2.12 10.10
C GLY A 557 23.37 -1.63 9.91
N THR A 558 23.14 -0.96 8.78
CA THR A 558 21.79 -0.63 8.32
C THR A 558 21.17 -1.82 7.58
N THR A 559 19.84 -1.84 7.48
CA THR A 559 19.07 -3.00 6.97
C THR A 559 19.32 -3.33 5.50
N ASP A 560 19.91 -2.41 4.74
CA ASP A 560 20.37 -2.57 3.35
C ASP A 560 21.76 -3.23 3.23
N GLN A 561 22.55 -3.27 4.30
CA GLN A 561 23.90 -3.86 4.31
C GLN A 561 23.92 -5.37 4.59
N TYR A 562 22.74 -5.95 4.89
CA TYR A 562 22.54 -7.36 5.15
C TYR A 562 21.70 -7.98 4.04
N GLU A 563 21.82 -9.29 3.87
CA GLU A 563 20.87 -10.05 3.05
C GLU A 563 19.45 -9.76 3.52
N MET A 564 18.48 -9.71 2.59
CA MET A 564 17.11 -9.36 2.93
C MET A 564 16.53 -10.27 4.02
N GLY A 565 16.86 -11.57 3.95
CA GLY A 565 16.48 -12.59 4.93
C GLY A 565 17.39 -12.71 6.15
N ASP A 566 18.47 -11.95 6.28
CA ASP A 566 19.37 -12.05 7.44
C ASP A 566 18.81 -11.30 8.66
N LEU A 567 17.89 -11.93 9.38
CA LEU A 567 17.26 -11.35 10.57
C LEU A 567 18.26 -11.20 11.73
N SER A 568 19.21 -12.12 11.86
CA SER A 568 20.24 -12.05 12.90
C SER A 568 21.23 -10.92 12.70
N GLY A 569 21.67 -10.69 11.47
CA GLY A 569 22.48 -9.53 11.12
C GLY A 569 21.76 -8.22 11.44
N LYS A 570 20.48 -8.12 11.07
CA LYS A 570 19.66 -6.91 11.27
C LYS A 570 19.27 -6.65 12.73
N PHE A 571 18.85 -7.68 13.46
CA PHE A 571 18.15 -7.55 14.75
C PHE A 571 18.89 -8.22 15.92
N GLY A 572 20.02 -8.88 15.69
CA GLY A 572 20.81 -9.59 16.69
C GLY A 572 20.59 -11.09 16.64
N THR A 573 21.60 -11.85 17.10
CA THR A 573 21.54 -13.31 17.17
C THR A 573 20.69 -13.77 18.36
N LEU A 574 20.32 -15.06 18.37
CA LEU A 574 19.63 -15.67 19.49
C LEU A 574 20.61 -16.28 20.50
N ASP A 575 21.91 -16.04 20.42
CA ASP A 575 22.90 -16.72 21.28
C ASP A 575 22.58 -16.59 22.78
N GLY A 576 22.46 -17.74 23.46
CA GLY A 576 22.28 -17.80 24.92
C GLY A 576 20.85 -17.54 25.43
N PHE A 577 19.89 -17.24 24.55
CA PHE A 577 18.49 -17.09 24.94
C PHE A 577 17.77 -18.43 25.01
N THR A 578 16.94 -18.62 26.06
CA THR A 578 15.95 -19.71 26.17
C THR A 578 14.54 -19.24 25.80
N GLN A 579 14.25 -17.96 26.07
CA GLN A 579 13.09 -17.21 25.60
C GLN A 579 13.59 -15.87 25.03
N TYR A 580 12.97 -15.42 23.94
CA TYR A 580 13.33 -14.20 23.25
C TYR A 580 12.08 -13.45 22.79
N GLU A 581 12.03 -12.15 23.08
CA GLU A 581 10.97 -11.26 22.63
C GLU A 581 11.60 -9.98 22.05
N GLY A 582 11.12 -9.56 20.88
CA GLY A 582 11.67 -8.38 20.20
C GLY A 582 10.67 -7.76 19.23
N VAL A 583 10.72 -6.44 19.10
CA VAL A 583 9.89 -5.67 18.17
C VAL A 583 10.81 -4.79 17.32
N TYR A 584 10.65 -4.86 16.00
CA TYR A 584 11.52 -4.18 15.05
C TYR A 584 10.75 -3.52 13.91
N ASN A 585 11.40 -2.53 13.32
CA ASN A 585 10.95 -1.83 12.13
C ASN A 585 11.99 -2.05 11.03
N ASP A 586 11.58 -2.58 9.88
CA ASP A 586 12.47 -2.85 8.76
C ASP A 586 11.97 -2.15 7.49
N THR A 587 12.89 -1.43 6.83
CA THR A 587 12.57 -0.76 5.58
C THR A 587 12.75 -1.71 4.39
N ASN A 588 13.44 -2.84 4.56
CA ASN A 588 13.94 -3.75 3.54
C ASN A 588 13.42 -5.19 3.70
N LEU A 589 12.19 -5.35 4.18
CA LEU A 589 11.54 -6.66 4.35
C LEU A 589 10.08 -6.62 3.88
N PRO A 590 9.83 -6.40 2.57
CA PRO A 590 8.50 -6.16 2.06
C PRO A 590 7.61 -7.42 2.10
N LEU A 591 6.32 -7.21 2.27
CA LEU A 591 5.24 -8.18 2.05
C LEU A 591 4.52 -7.93 0.71
N PHE A 592 4.91 -6.88 -0.02
CA PHE A 592 4.35 -6.49 -1.32
C PHE A 592 5.37 -6.60 -2.46
N GLY A 593 4.87 -6.90 -3.66
CA GLY A 593 5.66 -6.98 -4.88
C GLY A 593 6.58 -8.19 -4.96
N TYR A 594 7.45 -8.20 -5.98
CA TYR A 594 8.29 -9.33 -6.37
C TYR A 594 9.26 -9.83 -5.28
N ASN A 595 9.72 -8.92 -4.43
CA ASN A 595 10.67 -9.25 -3.35
C ASN A 595 9.99 -9.70 -2.05
N SER A 596 8.67 -9.94 -2.09
CA SER A 596 7.89 -10.36 -0.93
C SER A 596 8.46 -11.62 -0.26
N VAL A 597 8.43 -11.62 1.07
CA VAL A 597 8.82 -12.78 1.89
C VAL A 597 7.67 -13.76 2.18
N ILE A 598 6.46 -13.48 1.68
CA ILE A 598 5.30 -14.37 1.86
C ILE A 598 5.59 -15.72 1.16
N GLY A 599 5.30 -16.83 1.85
CA GLY A 599 5.50 -18.18 1.31
C GLY A 599 6.95 -18.67 1.36
N ARG A 600 7.85 -17.92 2.00
CA ARG A 600 9.23 -18.33 2.33
C ARG A 600 9.28 -18.96 3.72
N SER A 601 10.44 -19.37 4.21
CA SER A 601 10.58 -19.99 5.55
C SER A 601 11.57 -19.25 6.45
N VAL A 602 11.32 -19.23 7.74
CA VAL A 602 12.30 -18.88 8.77
C VAL A 602 13.03 -20.13 9.22
N VAL A 603 14.34 -20.08 9.38
CA VAL A 603 15.18 -21.15 9.93
C VAL A 603 15.95 -20.62 11.13
N ILE A 604 15.96 -21.36 12.23
CA ILE A 604 16.77 -21.13 13.42
C ILE A 604 17.92 -22.13 13.42
N HIS A 605 19.13 -21.64 13.66
CA HIS A 605 20.35 -22.43 13.69
C HIS A 605 20.77 -22.76 15.13
N LYS A 606 21.46 -23.89 15.28
CA LYS A 606 22.22 -24.25 16.48
C LYS A 606 23.61 -23.64 16.40
N LYS A 607 24.13 -23.21 17.55
CA LYS A 607 25.50 -22.74 17.75
C LYS A 607 26.53 -23.78 17.35
N ARG A 608 26.27 -25.06 17.67
CA ARG A 608 27.15 -26.15 17.26
C ARG A 608 27.11 -26.32 15.74
N ARG A 609 28.25 -26.09 15.08
CA ARG A 609 28.44 -26.22 13.62
C ARG A 609 27.50 -25.37 12.76
N ASN A 610 26.82 -24.37 13.35
CA ASN A 610 25.79 -23.59 12.66
C ASN A 610 24.70 -24.45 11.98
N ALA A 611 24.40 -25.62 12.56
CA ALA A 611 23.46 -26.58 11.99
C ALA A 611 22.04 -26.01 12.00
N ARG A 612 21.25 -26.32 10.96
CA ARG A 612 19.84 -25.92 10.91
C ARG A 612 19.05 -26.80 11.87
N TRP A 613 18.25 -26.16 12.72
CA TRP A 613 17.58 -26.86 13.81
C TRP A 613 16.08 -26.86 13.66
N ALA A 614 15.48 -25.67 13.62
CA ALA A 614 14.04 -25.51 13.53
C ALA A 614 13.68 -24.60 12.35
N CYS A 615 12.56 -24.88 11.68
CA CYS A 615 12.08 -24.06 10.59
C CYS A 615 10.56 -23.94 10.58
N SER A 616 10.05 -22.84 10.04
CA SER A 616 8.61 -22.59 9.87
C SER A 616 8.38 -21.80 8.58
N THR A 617 7.27 -22.07 7.88
CA THR A 617 6.85 -21.25 6.74
C THR A 617 6.27 -19.92 7.24
N LEU A 618 6.53 -18.84 6.50
CA LEU A 618 5.88 -17.54 6.64
C LEU A 618 4.52 -17.59 5.95
N GLU A 619 3.53 -18.12 6.69
CA GLU A 619 2.16 -18.26 6.21
C GLU A 619 1.40 -16.95 6.37
N ARG A 620 0.30 -16.78 5.63
CA ARG A 620 -0.52 -15.58 5.73
C ARG A 620 -1.30 -15.57 7.04
N GLY A 621 -1.19 -14.48 7.80
CA GLY A 621 -2.02 -14.24 8.97
C GLY A 621 -3.23 -13.41 8.60
N TYR A 622 -4.43 -13.98 8.68
CA TYR A 622 -5.69 -13.28 8.42
C TYR A 622 -6.78 -13.79 9.38
N SER A 623 -7.79 -12.96 9.63
CA SER A 623 -9.00 -13.41 10.32
C SER A 623 -9.97 -14.04 9.30
N PRO A 624 -10.64 -15.16 9.63
CA PRO A 624 -11.73 -15.70 8.79
C PRO A 624 -12.88 -14.70 8.57
N SER A 625 -13.02 -13.70 9.45
CA SER A 625 -13.98 -12.60 9.27
C SER A 625 -13.53 -11.54 8.26
N GLU A 626 -12.25 -11.53 7.87
CA GLU A 626 -11.63 -10.53 6.98
C GLU A 626 -11.40 -11.08 5.58
N ALA A 627 -10.96 -12.34 5.47
CA ALA A 627 -10.58 -12.96 4.21
C ALA A 627 -10.64 -14.49 4.25
N ARG A 628 -10.56 -15.09 3.06
CA ARG A 628 -10.29 -16.52 2.87
C ARG A 628 -9.11 -16.72 1.94
N GLU A 629 -8.39 -17.81 2.12
CA GLU A 629 -7.30 -18.21 1.25
C GLU A 629 -7.75 -19.23 0.20
N ILE A 630 -7.41 -18.97 -1.06
CA ILE A 630 -7.55 -19.90 -2.17
C ILE A 630 -6.19 -20.52 -2.45
N ARG A 631 -6.18 -21.83 -2.60
CA ARG A 631 -5.01 -22.60 -3.02
C ARG A 631 -5.35 -23.32 -4.33
N ALA A 632 -4.47 -23.20 -5.31
CA ALA A 632 -4.58 -23.83 -6.62
C ALA A 632 -3.30 -24.58 -6.97
N ILE A 633 -3.41 -25.67 -7.71
CA ILE A 633 -2.25 -26.45 -8.15
C ILE A 633 -2.36 -26.80 -9.64
N ALA A 634 -1.31 -26.49 -10.39
CA ALA A 634 -1.04 -27.08 -11.69
C ALA A 634 0.00 -28.19 -11.47
N SER A 635 -0.50 -29.42 -11.42
CA SER A 635 0.31 -30.64 -11.30
C SER A 635 0.95 -30.95 -12.66
N PHE A 636 2.08 -31.67 -12.75
CA PHE A 636 2.72 -32.12 -14.01
C PHE A 636 3.06 -33.61 -13.90
N HIS A 637 2.11 -34.51 -13.69
CA HIS A 637 2.36 -35.93 -13.35
C HIS A 637 1.97 -36.92 -14.46
N HIS A 638 1.95 -36.48 -15.73
CA HIS A 638 1.64 -37.41 -16.81
C HIS A 638 2.75 -38.46 -16.95
N PRO A 639 2.45 -39.78 -16.93
CA PRO A 639 3.48 -40.84 -16.97
C PRO A 639 4.41 -40.78 -18.17
N THR A 640 3.90 -40.29 -19.30
CA THR A 640 4.66 -40.06 -20.54
C THR A 640 4.90 -38.58 -20.84
N GLY A 641 4.73 -37.71 -19.84
CA GLY A 641 5.00 -36.27 -19.94
C GLY A 641 6.49 -35.96 -19.93
N TYR A 642 6.86 -34.72 -20.27
CA TYR A 642 8.26 -34.25 -20.32
C TYR A 642 8.60 -33.24 -19.21
N ALA A 643 7.74 -33.13 -18.21
CA ALA A 643 7.94 -32.33 -17.00
C ALA A 643 7.24 -33.07 -15.84
N TYR A 644 7.85 -33.05 -14.67
CA TYR A 644 7.35 -33.67 -13.45
C TYR A 644 7.30 -32.67 -12.29
N GLY A 645 6.25 -32.67 -11.47
CA GLY A 645 6.15 -31.83 -10.28
C GLY A 645 4.92 -30.92 -10.27
N TYR A 646 5.04 -29.69 -9.78
CA TYR A 646 3.90 -28.78 -9.64
C TYR A 646 4.26 -27.30 -9.72
N VAL A 647 3.23 -26.50 -10.00
CA VAL A 647 3.15 -25.07 -9.69
C VAL A 647 1.98 -24.90 -8.72
N LYS A 648 2.24 -24.45 -7.50
CA LYS A 648 1.22 -24.14 -6.48
C LYS A 648 1.02 -22.64 -6.41
N MET A 649 -0.21 -22.20 -6.31
CA MET A 649 -0.58 -20.78 -6.23
C MET A 649 -1.47 -20.56 -5.01
N THR A 650 -1.24 -19.46 -4.30
CA THR A 650 -2.08 -19.04 -3.17
C THR A 650 -2.45 -17.56 -3.26
N GLN A 651 -3.70 -17.23 -2.96
CA GLN A 651 -4.23 -15.87 -3.01
C GLN A 651 -5.25 -15.65 -1.89
N LEU A 652 -5.26 -14.48 -1.26
CA LEU A 652 -6.34 -14.09 -0.35
C LEU A 652 -7.44 -13.36 -1.12
N ILE A 653 -8.68 -13.70 -0.80
CA ILE A 653 -9.88 -13.01 -1.23
C ILE A 653 -10.55 -12.43 0.01
N HIS A 654 -10.66 -11.10 0.04
CA HIS A 654 -11.28 -10.38 1.15
C HIS A 654 -12.80 -10.38 1.01
N ILE A 655 -13.49 -10.06 2.10
CA ILE A 655 -14.96 -10.01 2.15
C ILE A 655 -15.60 -9.03 1.15
N ASP A 656 -14.86 -8.00 0.72
CA ASP A 656 -15.30 -7.03 -0.29
C ASP A 656 -15.03 -7.49 -1.74
N GLY A 657 -14.50 -8.71 -1.91
CA GLY A 657 -14.10 -9.29 -3.19
C GLY A 657 -12.75 -8.81 -3.72
N SER A 658 -12.05 -7.91 -3.00
CA SER A 658 -10.68 -7.53 -3.36
C SER A 658 -9.73 -8.72 -3.17
N GLN A 659 -8.66 -8.73 -3.97
CA GLN A 659 -7.74 -9.86 -4.06
C GLN A 659 -6.32 -9.41 -3.72
N SER A 660 -5.59 -10.25 -2.98
CA SER A 660 -4.15 -10.04 -2.79
C SER A 660 -3.35 -10.44 -4.05
N GLU A 661 -2.06 -10.11 -4.07
CA GLU A 661 -1.13 -10.72 -5.02
C GLU A 661 -1.08 -12.24 -4.83
N THR A 662 -0.84 -12.95 -5.93
CA THR A 662 -0.75 -14.41 -5.95
C THR A 662 0.69 -14.84 -5.69
N VAL A 663 0.88 -15.69 -4.68
CA VAL A 663 2.17 -16.29 -4.35
C VAL A 663 2.26 -17.64 -5.04
N ILE A 664 3.33 -17.85 -5.80
CA ILE A 664 3.53 -18.99 -6.69
C ILE A 664 4.76 -19.77 -6.26
N GLU A 665 4.61 -21.03 -5.89
CA GLU A 665 5.70 -21.97 -5.65
C GLU A 665 5.86 -22.90 -6.88
N VAL A 666 7.04 -22.91 -7.48
CA VAL A 666 7.37 -23.75 -8.64
C VAL A 666 8.34 -24.85 -8.20
N LYS A 667 7.96 -26.11 -8.38
CA LYS A 667 8.79 -27.30 -8.15
C LYS A 667 8.65 -28.24 -9.34
N LEU A 668 9.54 -28.09 -10.32
CA LEU A 668 9.48 -28.84 -11.57
C LEU A 668 10.78 -29.57 -11.87
N ARG A 669 10.68 -30.74 -12.50
CA ARG A 669 11.79 -31.63 -12.89
C ARG A 669 11.63 -32.04 -14.34
N HIS A 670 12.74 -32.26 -15.04
CA HIS A 670 12.74 -32.85 -16.37
C HIS A 670 12.94 -34.37 -16.26
N PRO A 671 12.05 -35.20 -16.86
CA PRO A 671 12.19 -36.66 -16.84
C PRO A 671 13.52 -37.12 -17.44
N GLY A 672 14.14 -38.13 -16.85
CA GLY A 672 15.43 -38.65 -17.31
C GLY A 672 15.89 -39.88 -16.51
N LYS A 673 17.08 -40.41 -16.82
CA LYS A 673 17.66 -41.51 -16.02
C LYS A 673 17.92 -41.00 -14.60
N ASN A 674 17.10 -41.42 -13.64
CA ASN A 674 17.04 -40.93 -12.25
C ASN A 674 16.51 -39.50 -12.05
N ASP A 675 15.78 -38.93 -13.03
CA ASP A 675 15.16 -37.58 -12.96
C ASP A 675 16.14 -36.44 -12.61
N ARG A 676 17.40 -36.57 -13.07
CA ARG A 676 18.46 -35.58 -12.83
C ARG A 676 18.66 -34.59 -13.98
N ASN A 677 17.86 -34.69 -15.05
CA ASN A 677 18.03 -33.81 -16.19
C ASN A 677 17.62 -32.38 -15.79
N MET A 678 18.44 -31.41 -16.19
CA MET A 678 18.20 -29.99 -15.96
C MET A 678 18.03 -29.28 -17.30
N THR A 679 17.00 -28.46 -17.40
CA THR A 679 16.75 -27.60 -18.56
C THR A 679 16.42 -26.19 -18.08
N TYR A 680 16.92 -25.18 -18.81
CA TYR A 680 16.95 -23.81 -18.34
C TYR A 680 16.15 -22.87 -19.24
N ASN A 681 15.75 -21.73 -18.69
CA ASN A 681 15.19 -20.58 -19.39
C ASN A 681 13.88 -20.87 -20.15
N HIS A 682 12.99 -21.67 -19.55
CA HIS A 682 11.68 -21.94 -20.11
C HIS A 682 10.73 -20.77 -19.88
N ASN A 683 10.19 -20.21 -20.96
CA ASN A 683 9.06 -19.30 -20.83
C ASN A 683 7.83 -20.10 -20.37
N TRP A 684 6.87 -19.46 -19.70
CA TRP A 684 5.69 -20.14 -19.20
C TRP A 684 4.48 -19.21 -19.14
N GLN A 685 3.32 -19.73 -19.54
CA GLN A 685 2.14 -18.93 -19.84
C GLN A 685 0.85 -19.69 -19.49
N ILE A 686 -0.24 -18.97 -19.25
CA ILE A 686 -1.58 -19.51 -19.01
C ILE A 686 -2.37 -19.41 -20.31
N TYR A 687 -2.96 -20.54 -20.70
CA TYR A 687 -3.75 -20.68 -21.92
C TYR A 687 -5.23 -20.83 -21.58
N VAL A 688 -6.11 -20.41 -22.49
CA VAL A 688 -7.55 -20.32 -22.19
C VAL A 688 -8.21 -21.65 -21.85
N ASN A 689 -7.82 -22.73 -22.51
CA ASN A 689 -8.45 -24.04 -22.37
C ASN A 689 -7.60 -25.00 -21.54
N PRO A 690 -8.21 -25.99 -20.88
CA PRO A 690 -7.46 -27.11 -20.32
C PRO A 690 -6.77 -27.92 -21.42
N VAL A 691 -5.63 -28.52 -21.09
CA VAL A 691 -4.89 -29.42 -21.99
C VAL A 691 -5.00 -30.86 -21.49
N GLY A 692 -5.17 -31.80 -22.40
CA GLY A 692 -5.43 -33.22 -22.09
C GLY A 692 -4.29 -34.12 -22.57
N VAL A 693 -4.65 -35.12 -23.37
CA VAL A 693 -3.72 -36.15 -23.87
C VAL A 693 -2.65 -35.57 -24.80
N ASP A 694 -2.93 -34.44 -25.45
CA ASP A 694 -2.00 -33.74 -26.32
C ASP A 694 -0.77 -33.19 -25.58
N ALA A 695 -0.77 -33.15 -24.24
CA ALA A 695 0.40 -32.81 -23.43
C ALA A 695 1.56 -33.83 -23.52
N ALA A 696 1.27 -35.07 -23.92
CA ALA A 696 2.24 -36.17 -23.90
C ALA A 696 2.59 -36.71 -25.29
N VAL A 697 2.18 -36.01 -26.34
CA VAL A 697 2.43 -36.40 -27.72
C VAL A 697 3.91 -36.20 -28.06
N LYS A 698 4.48 -37.16 -28.80
CA LYS A 698 5.89 -37.18 -29.21
C LYS A 698 6.25 -36.00 -30.11
N PRO A 699 5.55 -35.74 -31.24
CA PRO A 699 5.78 -34.54 -32.03
C PRO A 699 5.56 -33.29 -31.19
N THR A 700 6.61 -32.48 -31.10
CA THR A 700 6.64 -31.28 -30.26
C THR A 700 5.69 -30.18 -30.75
N VAL A 701 5.44 -30.11 -32.05
CA VAL A 701 4.61 -29.10 -32.72
C VAL A 701 3.12 -29.28 -32.42
N THR A 702 2.67 -30.51 -32.18
CA THR A 702 1.25 -30.81 -31.88
C THR A 702 0.96 -30.91 -30.40
N ARG A 703 1.98 -30.70 -29.55
CA ARG A 703 1.83 -30.82 -28.11
C ARG A 703 1.09 -29.60 -27.58
N CYS A 704 0.10 -29.82 -26.73
CA CYS A 704 -0.62 -28.76 -26.01
C CYS A 704 -1.41 -27.77 -26.86
N VAL A 705 -1.69 -28.12 -28.12
CA VAL A 705 -2.48 -27.30 -29.05
C VAL A 705 -3.92 -27.12 -28.55
N ALA A 706 -4.45 -28.06 -27.75
CA ALA A 706 -5.78 -27.96 -27.16
C ALA A 706 -5.95 -26.74 -26.24
N GLY A 707 -4.84 -26.21 -25.69
CA GLY A 707 -4.85 -25.03 -24.82
C GLY A 707 -5.35 -23.76 -25.50
N GLY A 708 -5.32 -23.71 -26.85
CA GLY A 708 -5.79 -22.56 -27.63
C GLY A 708 -4.76 -21.43 -27.64
N TYR A 709 -5.17 -20.25 -27.16
CA TYR A 709 -4.35 -19.04 -27.15
C TYR A 709 -3.98 -18.59 -25.72
N VAL A 710 -2.95 -17.75 -25.62
CA VAL A 710 -2.53 -17.14 -24.35
C VAL A 710 -3.67 -16.29 -23.80
N TRP A 711 -3.99 -16.48 -22.54
CA TRP A 711 -5.16 -15.87 -21.92
C TRP A 711 -5.03 -14.34 -21.79
N ASN A 712 -5.80 -13.59 -22.58
CA ASN A 712 -5.83 -12.12 -22.54
C ASN A 712 -7.26 -11.58 -22.31
N PRO A 713 -7.78 -11.63 -21.08
CA PRO A 713 -9.14 -11.17 -20.77
C PRO A 713 -9.30 -9.65 -20.74
N TYR A 714 -8.20 -8.88 -20.75
CA TYR A 714 -8.23 -7.42 -20.64
C TYR A 714 -7.80 -6.71 -21.91
N TYR A 715 -7.68 -7.44 -23.03
CA TYR A 715 -7.57 -6.81 -24.35
C TYR A 715 -6.39 -5.84 -24.49
N THR A 716 -5.27 -6.11 -23.81
CA THR A 716 -4.11 -5.19 -23.72
C THR A 716 -3.36 -4.92 -25.04
N GLN A 717 -3.84 -5.46 -26.17
CA GLN A 717 -3.23 -5.30 -27.50
C GLN A 717 -4.27 -5.46 -28.63
N LEU A 718 -5.44 -4.82 -28.52
CA LEU A 718 -6.50 -4.98 -29.52
C LEU A 718 -6.29 -4.19 -30.82
N ALA A 719 -5.68 -3.00 -30.77
CA ALA A 719 -5.58 -2.14 -31.96
C ALA A 719 -4.51 -2.59 -32.95
N ASP A 720 -3.44 -3.23 -32.45
CA ASP A 720 -2.36 -3.77 -33.28
C ASP A 720 -1.82 -5.10 -32.70
N PRO A 721 -2.62 -6.18 -32.81
CA PRO A 721 -2.29 -7.48 -32.22
C PRO A 721 -1.06 -8.14 -32.87
N LEU A 722 -0.61 -7.66 -34.04
CA LEU A 722 0.56 -8.20 -34.74
C LEU A 722 1.86 -7.51 -34.33
N ASN A 723 1.79 -6.36 -33.66
CA ASN A 723 2.97 -5.59 -33.25
C ASN A 723 3.57 -6.12 -31.94
N ARG A 724 4.31 -7.23 -32.08
CA ARG A 724 5.00 -7.89 -30.97
C ARG A 724 6.07 -7.02 -30.34
N ASP A 725 6.78 -6.23 -31.15
CA ASP A 725 7.85 -5.35 -30.68
C ASP A 725 7.32 -4.32 -29.67
N LEU A 726 6.15 -3.71 -29.94
CA LEU A 726 5.51 -2.79 -29.00
C LEU A 726 5.09 -3.51 -27.71
N TYR A 727 4.50 -4.70 -27.84
CA TYR A 727 4.09 -5.48 -26.67
C TYR A 727 5.29 -5.81 -25.76
N GLU A 728 6.40 -6.27 -26.33
CA GLU A 728 7.62 -6.62 -25.59
C GLU A 728 8.28 -5.39 -24.93
N GLN A 729 8.14 -4.20 -25.50
CA GLN A 729 8.62 -2.95 -24.89
C GLN A 729 7.73 -2.47 -23.72
N GLU A 730 6.42 -2.74 -23.80
CA GLU A 730 5.43 -2.22 -22.87
C GLU A 730 5.11 -3.20 -21.72
N CYS A 731 5.17 -4.50 -21.97
CA CYS A 731 4.96 -5.56 -20.99
C CYS A 731 6.27 -5.88 -20.25
N GLY A 732 6.20 -5.97 -18.92
CA GLY A 732 7.32 -6.44 -18.11
C GLY A 732 7.01 -6.42 -16.61
N PRO A 733 7.98 -6.80 -15.75
CA PRO A 733 7.82 -6.79 -14.29
C PRO A 733 7.50 -5.40 -13.72
N ASP A 734 8.01 -4.34 -14.33
CA ASP A 734 7.76 -2.94 -13.95
C ASP A 734 6.45 -2.38 -14.55
N ASN A 735 5.81 -3.09 -15.47
CA ASN A 735 4.50 -2.73 -16.02
C ASN A 735 3.61 -3.97 -16.28
N PRO A 736 3.23 -4.71 -15.22
CA PRO A 736 2.56 -6.00 -15.35
C PRO A 736 1.13 -5.89 -15.92
N LEU A 737 0.51 -4.71 -15.86
CA LEU A 737 -0.86 -4.49 -16.33
C LEU A 737 -0.95 -4.35 -17.87
N ARG A 738 0.17 -4.04 -18.54
CA ARG A 738 0.27 -4.07 -20.01
C ARG A 738 0.42 -5.48 -20.58
N CYS A 739 0.80 -6.45 -19.75
CA CYS A 739 0.97 -7.83 -20.16
C CYS A 739 -0.38 -8.55 -20.30
N TYR A 740 -0.46 -9.54 -21.19
CA TYR A 740 -1.55 -10.50 -21.15
C TYR A 740 -1.55 -11.16 -19.77
N VAL A 741 -2.73 -11.33 -19.17
CA VAL A 741 -2.84 -12.02 -17.85
C VAL A 741 -2.17 -13.38 -17.89
N GLY A 742 -2.31 -14.10 -19.01
CA GLY A 742 -1.67 -15.38 -19.22
C GLY A 742 -0.17 -15.33 -19.50
N ASP A 743 0.43 -14.19 -19.83
CA ASP A 743 1.86 -14.09 -20.09
C ASP A 743 2.65 -13.88 -18.79
N VAL A 744 2.66 -14.91 -17.94
CA VAL A 744 3.28 -14.89 -16.62
C VAL A 744 4.81 -14.80 -16.73
N GLY A 745 5.40 -15.50 -17.69
CA GLY A 745 6.85 -15.48 -17.91
C GLY A 745 7.39 -14.11 -18.30
N ALA A 746 6.63 -13.29 -19.05
CA ALA A 746 7.04 -11.90 -19.31
C ALA A 746 7.04 -11.02 -18.04
N ARG A 747 6.19 -11.32 -17.06
CA ARG A 747 6.11 -10.58 -15.79
C ARG A 747 7.08 -11.07 -14.72
N LEU A 748 7.31 -12.38 -14.64
CA LEU A 748 8.05 -13.01 -13.55
C LEU A 748 9.40 -13.61 -13.99
N GLY A 749 9.69 -13.61 -15.28
CA GLY A 749 10.85 -14.28 -15.86
C GLY A 749 10.59 -15.76 -16.17
N THR A 750 11.61 -16.37 -16.75
CA THR A 750 11.62 -17.79 -17.11
C THR A 750 11.80 -18.70 -15.91
N ILE A 751 11.41 -19.96 -16.07
CA ILE A 751 11.59 -21.02 -15.08
C ILE A 751 12.57 -22.08 -15.56
N ASN A 752 13.18 -22.78 -14.61
CA ASN A 752 14.11 -23.86 -14.86
C ASN A 752 13.51 -25.18 -14.34
N LEU A 753 13.80 -26.28 -15.02
CA LEU A 753 13.34 -27.62 -14.64
C LEU A 753 14.53 -28.43 -14.12
N GLY A 754 14.33 -29.18 -13.04
CA GLY A 754 15.35 -30.06 -12.44
C GLY A 754 16.28 -29.34 -11.46
N VAL A 755 16.00 -28.06 -11.15
CA VAL A 755 16.80 -27.23 -10.23
C VAL A 755 16.03 -26.95 -8.93
N GLU A 756 16.52 -25.97 -8.16
CA GLU A 756 15.91 -25.49 -6.92
C GLU A 756 14.47 -24.98 -7.13
N ARG A 757 13.63 -25.16 -6.10
CA ARG A 757 12.27 -24.58 -6.08
C ARG A 757 12.36 -23.06 -6.00
N VAL A 758 11.42 -22.38 -6.63
CA VAL A 758 11.33 -20.91 -6.57
C VAL A 758 9.97 -20.45 -6.06
N VAL A 759 9.99 -19.36 -5.30
CA VAL A 759 8.78 -18.66 -4.83
C VAL A 759 8.73 -17.28 -5.48
N LEU A 760 7.64 -17.03 -6.20
CA LEU A 760 7.38 -15.82 -6.97
C LEU A 760 6.09 -15.15 -6.47
N THR A 761 5.94 -13.85 -6.71
CA THR A 761 4.72 -13.10 -6.41
C THR A 761 4.27 -12.33 -7.65
N ASP A 762 2.99 -12.45 -8.03
CA ASP A 762 2.41 -11.79 -9.20
C ASP A 762 1.18 -10.96 -8.81
N SER A 763 1.16 -9.70 -9.24
CA SER A 763 0.05 -8.76 -9.03
C SER A 763 -1.05 -8.85 -10.08
N ASN A 764 -0.80 -9.52 -11.20
CA ASN A 764 -1.72 -9.66 -12.33
C ASN A 764 -2.14 -11.11 -12.59
N PHE A 765 -2.05 -12.00 -11.58
CA PHE A 765 -2.49 -13.40 -11.67
C PHE A 765 -3.71 -13.63 -10.76
N PRO A 766 -4.95 -13.41 -11.23
CA PRO A 766 -6.15 -13.67 -10.43
C PRO A 766 -6.51 -15.18 -10.43
N LEU A 767 -6.67 -15.77 -9.24
CA LEU A 767 -7.17 -17.14 -9.12
C LEU A 767 -8.69 -17.20 -9.21
N GLU A 768 -9.40 -16.17 -8.75
CA GLU A 768 -10.85 -16.12 -8.71
C GLU A 768 -11.41 -14.78 -9.21
N GLY A 769 -12.73 -14.62 -9.18
CA GLY A 769 -13.45 -13.43 -9.62
C GLY A 769 -14.02 -13.59 -11.03
N PRO A 770 -14.53 -12.50 -11.63
CA PRO A 770 -15.09 -12.52 -12.99
C PRO A 770 -14.09 -12.98 -14.05
N VAL A 771 -12.79 -12.83 -13.74
CA VAL A 771 -11.66 -13.20 -14.59
C VAL A 771 -10.71 -14.04 -13.74
N GLY A 772 -10.94 -15.36 -13.67
CA GLY A 772 -10.14 -16.30 -12.88
C GLY A 772 -9.31 -17.26 -13.74
N ALA A 773 -8.18 -17.70 -13.18
CA ALA A 773 -7.28 -18.67 -13.82
C ALA A 773 -7.70 -20.14 -13.61
N ILE A 774 -8.58 -20.44 -12.65
CA ILE A 774 -9.02 -21.81 -12.38
C ILE A 774 -9.71 -22.41 -13.62
N GLY A 775 -9.42 -23.68 -13.92
CA GLY A 775 -9.91 -24.39 -15.12
C GLY A 775 -9.08 -24.15 -16.39
N ARG A 776 -8.07 -23.28 -16.33
CA ARG A 776 -7.11 -23.02 -17.42
C ARG A 776 -5.88 -23.92 -17.31
N SER A 777 -5.01 -23.90 -18.32
CA SER A 777 -3.77 -24.67 -18.32
C SER A 777 -2.53 -23.79 -18.18
N VAL A 778 -1.54 -24.25 -17.41
CA VAL A 778 -0.21 -23.63 -17.34
C VAL A 778 0.73 -24.35 -18.28
N VAL A 779 1.38 -23.56 -19.14
CA VAL A 779 2.14 -24.05 -20.27
C VAL A 779 3.58 -23.61 -20.25
N ILE A 780 4.49 -24.57 -20.25
CA ILE A 780 5.94 -24.39 -20.21
C ILE A 780 6.46 -24.52 -21.64
N LEU A 781 7.12 -23.48 -22.13
CA LEU A 781 7.69 -23.41 -23.46
C LEU A 781 9.15 -23.87 -23.43
N VAL A 782 9.56 -24.66 -24.41
CA VAL A 782 10.91 -25.11 -24.67
C VAL A 782 11.57 -24.10 -25.60
N LEU A 783 12.77 -23.66 -25.21
CA LEU A 783 13.65 -22.87 -26.07
C LEU A 783 14.04 -23.69 -27.29
N ILE A 784 13.47 -23.34 -28.43
CA ILE A 784 14.00 -23.72 -29.73
C ILE A 784 14.38 -22.42 -30.42
N THR A 785 15.55 -22.40 -31.05
CA THR A 785 15.87 -21.50 -32.15
C THR A 785 14.84 -21.75 -33.29
N LEU A 786 13.62 -21.23 -33.11
CA LEU A 786 12.39 -21.29 -33.94
C LEU A 786 11.78 -22.68 -34.28
N PRO A 787 10.44 -22.85 -34.31
CA PRO A 787 9.38 -22.23 -33.50
C PRO A 787 8.81 -23.19 -32.43
N ASN A 788 8.39 -22.59 -31.30
CA ASN A 788 7.50 -23.08 -30.23
C ASN A 788 7.45 -24.58 -29.92
N VAL A 789 7.94 -24.95 -28.73
CA VAL A 789 7.72 -26.30 -28.17
C VAL A 789 7.18 -26.18 -26.75
N LEU A 790 6.25 -27.05 -26.35
CA LEU A 790 5.40 -26.89 -25.16
C LEU A 790 5.49 -28.09 -24.20
N LEU A 791 5.07 -27.89 -22.96
CA LEU A 791 4.98 -28.86 -21.86
C LEU A 791 3.89 -28.39 -20.88
N VAL A 792 2.80 -29.15 -20.64
CA VAL A 792 1.57 -28.62 -19.99
C VAL A 792 0.87 -29.59 -19.03
N GLN A 793 0.16 -29.05 -18.03
CA GLN A 793 -1.01 -29.68 -17.39
C GLN A 793 -2.02 -28.66 -16.77
N THR A 794 -3.23 -29.13 -16.45
CA THR A 794 -4.44 -28.38 -16.01
C THR A 794 -4.45 -27.96 -14.53
N LEU A 795 -5.02 -26.78 -14.24
CA LEU A 795 -5.30 -26.29 -12.87
C LEU A 795 -6.54 -26.97 -12.29
N ASN A 796 -6.36 -27.90 -11.35
CA ASN A 796 -7.45 -28.61 -10.66
C ASN A 796 -7.33 -28.48 -9.12
N GLN A 797 -8.47 -28.62 -8.44
CA GLN A 797 -8.73 -28.49 -6.99
C GLN A 797 -8.86 -27.08 -6.41
N ILE A 798 -9.99 -26.88 -5.71
CA ILE A 798 -10.23 -25.83 -4.72
C ILE A 798 -10.29 -26.53 -3.37
N THR A 799 -9.40 -26.21 -2.45
CA THR A 799 -9.50 -26.61 -1.04
C THR A 799 -9.80 -25.37 -0.19
N MET A 800 -11.04 -25.27 0.32
CA MET A 800 -11.42 -24.24 1.28
C MET A 800 -11.20 -24.77 2.71
N PHE A 801 -10.31 -24.14 3.47
CA PHE A 801 -10.16 -24.40 4.90
C PHE A 801 -10.95 -23.35 5.70
N SER A 802 -12.03 -23.75 6.38
CA SER A 802 -12.66 -22.93 7.42
C SER A 802 -12.11 -23.37 8.78
N ASN A 803 -11.31 -22.54 9.43
CA ASN A 803 -10.90 -22.78 10.82
C ASN A 803 -12.08 -22.52 11.77
N THR A 804 -12.83 -23.56 12.10
CA THR A 804 -13.72 -23.61 13.28
C THR A 804 -13.48 -24.92 14.03
N SER A 805 -12.56 -24.87 14.99
CA SER A 805 -12.42 -25.91 16.00
C SER A 805 -13.38 -25.61 17.16
N ILE A 806 -14.49 -26.35 17.24
CA ILE A 806 -15.30 -26.45 18.46
C ILE A 806 -15.25 -27.89 18.95
N CYS A 807 -14.65 -28.05 20.13
CA CYS A 807 -14.63 -29.28 20.91
C CYS A 807 -16.05 -29.74 21.25
N ARG A 808 -16.36 -31.02 21.04
CA ARG A 808 -17.26 -31.78 21.92
C ARG A 808 -16.99 -33.28 21.81
N ASN A 809 -16.65 -33.87 22.95
CA ASN A 809 -16.54 -35.30 23.19
C ASN A 809 -17.89 -35.99 22.94
N HIS A 810 -17.88 -37.14 22.26
CA HIS A 810 -18.67 -38.31 22.66
C HIS A 810 -18.07 -39.60 22.10
N ARG A 811 -17.90 -40.58 22.98
CA ARG A 811 -17.61 -41.99 22.68
C ARG A 811 -18.77 -42.58 21.87
N ASP A 812 -18.47 -43.40 20.87
CA ASP A 812 -18.77 -44.84 20.90
C ASP A 812 -18.22 -45.58 19.67
N SER A 813 -17.86 -46.84 19.93
CA SER A 813 -17.30 -47.84 19.03
C SER A 813 -18.30 -48.30 17.96
N LEU A 814 -17.83 -48.64 16.76
CA LEU A 814 -18.00 -49.97 16.14
C LEU A 814 -17.37 -50.06 14.74
N SER A 815 -17.05 -51.30 14.41
CA SER A 815 -16.20 -51.86 13.36
C SER A 815 -16.75 -51.84 11.92
N HIS A 816 -15.79 -52.06 10.99
CA HIS A 816 -15.86 -52.79 9.71
C HIS A 816 -15.73 -52.03 8.37
N ASN A 817 -14.69 -52.46 7.64
CA ASN A 817 -14.37 -52.36 6.22
C ASN A 817 -15.57 -52.28 5.26
N PHE A 818 -15.47 -51.46 4.21
CA PHE A 818 -15.75 -51.88 2.82
C PHE A 818 -15.24 -50.84 1.80
N TRP A 819 -14.48 -51.30 0.81
CA TRP A 819 -14.13 -50.58 -0.42
C TRP A 819 -15.34 -50.54 -1.37
N LYS A 820 -15.63 -49.38 -1.98
CA LYS A 820 -16.00 -49.23 -3.41
C LYS A 820 -16.30 -47.77 -3.80
N SER A 821 -15.49 -47.27 -4.73
CA SER A 821 -15.83 -46.46 -5.91
C SER A 821 -17.24 -45.86 -5.99
N TYR A 822 -17.36 -44.52 -6.03
CA TYR A 822 -18.43 -43.84 -6.77
C TYR A 822 -18.00 -42.45 -7.28
N VAL A 823 -18.24 -42.23 -8.57
CA VAL A 823 -18.32 -40.94 -9.28
C VAL A 823 -19.53 -40.16 -8.77
N PRO A 824 -19.50 -38.81 -8.84
CA PRO A 824 -20.71 -38.12 -9.26
C PRO A 824 -20.46 -37.07 -10.34
N LEU A 825 -21.15 -37.24 -11.47
CA LEU A 825 -21.91 -36.15 -12.11
C LEU A 825 -22.67 -35.40 -11.02
N TRP A 826 -22.96 -34.10 -11.16
CA TRP A 826 -24.30 -33.58 -10.86
C TRP A 826 -24.49 -32.20 -11.48
N ALA A 827 -25.65 -32.08 -12.11
CA ALA A 827 -26.18 -30.91 -12.78
C ALA A 827 -26.91 -30.00 -11.79
N TYR A 828 -27.00 -28.74 -12.20
CA TYR A 828 -27.91 -27.69 -11.74
C TYR A 828 -29.23 -28.16 -11.13
N LEU A 829 -29.63 -27.53 -10.02
CA LEU A 829 -31.01 -27.12 -9.74
C LEU A 829 -31.06 -26.00 -8.69
N ASN A 830 -31.90 -25.01 -8.99
CA ASN A 830 -32.21 -23.82 -8.20
C ASN A 830 -32.99 -24.12 -6.91
N GLY A 831 -32.90 -23.24 -5.91
CA GLY A 831 -34.05 -22.88 -5.07
C GLY A 831 -33.83 -22.79 -3.55
N CYS A 832 -33.73 -21.54 -3.10
CA CYS A 832 -33.90 -20.95 -1.74
C CYS A 832 -32.62 -20.45 -1.09
#